data_AF-A0A317WSJ2-F1
#
_entry.id   AF-A0A317WSJ2-F1
#
_cell.length_a   1.000
_cell.length_b   1.000
_cell.length_c   1.000
_cell.angle_alpha   90.00
_cell.angle_beta   90.00
_cell.angle_gamma   90.00
#
_symmetry.space_group_name_H-M   'P 1'
#
loop_
_entity.id
_entity.type
_entity.pdbx_description
1 polymer ?
#
loop_
_entity_poly.entity_id
_entity_poly.type
_entity_poly.pdbx_seq_one_letter_code
_entity_poly.pdbx_strand_id
1 'polypeptide(L)'
;MTGFKSFQIKRHAFTWNMVIAYTMIAVSVFSYGFDDAVFSTIQSMDSFEKQFGTLDTSTGEYAFSTQHLAFLNSLGLPAKAFGTFLGWYIGEYYGRRVCFIGMQLMCIAGISISYTSSTFGQILAGRMIVQCFIGWEDWLVPMFLAEISPTIVRGATVVVYVFAHMFGSFICAIITYETAKLDNNSAWKIPIGVMWAFPCLILLFCWLVPESPRWLVRKNKTQEAAKQLAYLYKGQDFDVDGEVALLQASIEADAQTKGSWVELLQGTNRRRTMIAVMTAAFNQLTGQSFVSQYGTLFIKSLEVMNAFAFTLISRGISTIGPLITFSLVDTTGRRPIYLFGGTMTTALLLACGGLGTGTITDGKKRGVCGVLMMYGLFYIMSFGSISVITGAETPHLRLRDQTSVVAWIVRIVCDFVVSYSLPYLLDAPYADLQSKVGFIYGALAALGVISGYFFLPELTGRSLEELEEMWQQRIPARKFSDWKSDVDGSFGAKTGRLEGHGMEDKAYASVQAAFASGRTKPKEWRRQQLKKAWWMIEDNRDRLCAAMHADLRKHEFESVVFEIIMVQNEIISTLDNLDNWTKDEKPTRKDPINFFGGTVVRKEPLGVTLIISAWNCPISLALQPMVAAIAAGCAVMVKPSDVSLACQDVLLDIIPKYMDRDAIRCVSAGPQEMKNILDHRFDHIFYTGSANVAKIVYAAAAKHLTPVTLELGGQGPAIVTPSANIDLAAKHIAGAKYALAGQVCVNANHILVHPSVRDALVASLIKYFDEFSGGKNTKADHYCKIINERNFDRLESLLKRSSGKIVYEGIRDRQTQYFGPTIVVDVKSDDALLSEELFGPILPIMDADFDSAISYTRSLEYPLALYAFTFDESEKRRIETETASGGVTFNDCILHAAARDAPFGGVGHSGMGSYHGKYGILAFSYLRTYTNALPAWMERFVSARYPPYKVENIAKFASRAPASFDRDGNDIKSGRALTGYVAALGAVAASAWVLGGPEISEYVLALFRK
;
A
#
# COMPACT_ATOMS: atom_id res chain seq x y z
N MET A 1 6.31 -18.70 14.27
CA MET A 1 5.31 -17.61 14.48
C MET A 1 4.90 -16.88 13.19
N THR A 2 5.63 -17.01 12.08
CA THR A 2 5.32 -16.44 10.75
C THR A 2 4.06 -17.04 10.08
N GLY A 3 3.76 -18.33 10.27
CA GLY A 3 2.58 -18.99 9.68
C GLY A 3 1.22 -18.49 10.21
N PHE A 4 1.12 -18.12 11.49
CA PHE A 4 -0.14 -17.66 12.09
C PHE A 4 -0.53 -16.22 11.68
N LYS A 5 0.46 -15.33 11.46
CA LYS A 5 0.22 -13.98 10.93
C LYS A 5 -0.16 -13.98 9.45
N SER A 6 0.40 -14.91 8.65
CA SER A 6 0.01 -15.12 7.25
C SER A 6 -1.46 -15.55 7.11
N PHE A 7 -1.97 -16.35 8.04
CA PHE A 7 -3.38 -16.78 8.02
C PHE A 7 -4.35 -15.61 8.29
N GLN A 8 -3.97 -14.66 9.16
CA GLN A 8 -4.76 -13.43 9.38
C GLN A 8 -4.76 -12.52 8.13
N ILE A 9 -3.63 -12.38 7.45
CA ILE A 9 -3.54 -11.63 6.17
C ILE A 9 -4.40 -12.29 5.08
N LYS A 10 -4.34 -13.63 4.96
CA LYS A 10 -5.20 -14.39 4.05
C LYS A 10 -6.69 -14.16 4.36
N ARG A 11 -7.08 -14.12 5.65
CA ARG A 11 -8.47 -13.89 6.08
C ARG A 11 -8.99 -12.49 5.72
N HIS A 12 -8.14 -11.47 5.73
CA HIS A 12 -8.51 -10.11 5.30
C HIS A 12 -8.51 -9.95 3.76
N ALA A 13 -7.85 -10.83 3.01
CA ALA A 13 -7.83 -10.79 1.55
C ALA A 13 -9.09 -11.39 0.89
N PHE A 14 -9.82 -12.29 1.57
CA PHE A 14 -11.04 -12.90 1.02
C PHE A 14 -12.30 -12.18 1.51
N THR A 15 -13.12 -11.70 0.58
CA THR A 15 -14.50 -11.33 0.87
C THR A 15 -15.42 -12.56 0.86
N TRP A 16 -16.61 -12.45 1.45
CA TRP A 16 -17.61 -13.52 1.36
C TRP A 16 -18.03 -13.84 -0.08
N ASN A 17 -18.14 -12.82 -0.94
CA ASN A 17 -18.48 -13.02 -2.35
C ASN A 17 -17.39 -13.76 -3.11
N MET A 18 -16.11 -13.48 -2.81
CA MET A 18 -14.99 -14.25 -3.36
C MET A 18 -15.05 -15.70 -2.91
N VAL A 19 -15.27 -15.96 -1.61
CA VAL A 19 -15.37 -17.33 -1.09
C VAL A 19 -16.50 -18.10 -1.78
N ILE A 20 -17.67 -17.48 -1.96
CA ILE A 20 -18.80 -18.08 -2.66
C ILE A 20 -18.43 -18.39 -4.11
N ALA A 21 -17.88 -17.42 -4.85
CA ALA A 21 -17.50 -17.60 -6.25
C ALA A 21 -16.44 -18.71 -6.41
N TYR A 22 -15.40 -18.72 -5.57
CA TYR A 22 -14.33 -19.71 -5.62
C TYR A 22 -14.85 -21.10 -5.24
N THR A 23 -15.75 -21.19 -4.26
CA THR A 23 -16.37 -22.46 -3.88
C THR A 23 -17.22 -23.02 -5.01
N MET A 24 -18.03 -22.19 -5.69
CA MET A 24 -18.84 -22.65 -6.82
C MET A 24 -17.98 -23.11 -7.99
N ILE A 25 -16.90 -22.39 -8.31
CA ILE A 25 -15.95 -22.78 -9.34
C ILE A 25 -15.23 -24.09 -8.95
N ALA A 26 -14.85 -24.23 -7.67
CA ALA A 26 -14.17 -25.42 -7.16
C ALA A 26 -15.08 -26.68 -7.16
N VAL A 27 -16.38 -26.53 -6.86
CA VAL A 27 -17.34 -27.64 -6.88
C VAL A 27 -17.46 -28.25 -8.28
N SER A 28 -17.24 -27.49 -9.35
CA SER A 28 -17.15 -28.04 -10.72
C SER A 28 -16.10 -29.13 -10.82
N VAL A 29 -14.94 -28.86 -10.23
CA VAL A 29 -13.76 -29.73 -10.25
C VAL A 29 -13.96 -31.00 -9.43
N PHE A 30 -14.98 -31.04 -8.57
CA PHE A 30 -15.36 -32.30 -7.92
C PHE A 30 -15.80 -33.32 -8.96
N SER A 31 -16.50 -32.88 -10.02
CA SER A 31 -16.94 -33.75 -11.11
C SER A 31 -15.75 -34.39 -11.83
N TYR A 32 -14.68 -33.62 -12.08
CA TYR A 32 -13.45 -34.16 -12.65
C TYR A 32 -12.79 -35.18 -11.71
N GLY A 33 -12.60 -34.82 -10.44
CA GLY A 33 -11.98 -35.72 -9.46
C GLY A 33 -12.76 -37.01 -9.27
N PHE A 34 -14.08 -36.88 -9.27
CA PHE A 34 -15.00 -37.99 -9.17
C PHE A 34 -14.91 -38.90 -10.40
N ASP A 35 -14.89 -38.36 -11.62
CA ASP A 35 -14.72 -39.15 -12.86
C ASP A 35 -13.42 -39.96 -12.87
N ASP A 36 -12.28 -39.33 -12.51
CA ASP A 36 -10.96 -40.00 -12.44
C ASP A 36 -11.01 -41.21 -11.50
N ALA A 37 -11.65 -41.05 -10.34
CA ALA A 37 -11.80 -42.13 -9.35
C ALA A 37 -12.82 -43.19 -9.78
N VAL A 38 -13.98 -42.81 -10.32
CA VAL A 38 -15.03 -43.74 -10.76
C VAL A 38 -14.43 -44.74 -11.73
N PHE A 39 -13.79 -44.25 -12.78
CA PHE A 39 -13.32 -45.17 -13.81
C PHE A 39 -12.10 -45.99 -13.41
N SER A 40 -11.21 -45.45 -12.57
CA SER A 40 -10.09 -46.23 -12.01
C SER A 40 -10.54 -47.40 -11.12
N THR A 41 -11.77 -47.36 -10.60
CA THR A 41 -12.32 -48.35 -9.65
C THR A 41 -13.38 -49.25 -10.29
N ILE A 42 -14.33 -48.73 -11.07
CA ILE A 42 -15.37 -49.56 -11.70
C ILE A 42 -14.79 -50.57 -12.70
N GLN A 43 -13.67 -50.26 -13.36
CA GLN A 43 -13.01 -51.19 -14.27
C GLN A 43 -12.46 -52.44 -13.58
N SER A 44 -12.37 -52.42 -12.23
CA SER A 44 -11.96 -53.56 -11.40
C SER A 44 -13.12 -54.24 -10.67
N MET A 45 -14.36 -53.77 -10.87
CA MET A 45 -15.58 -54.35 -10.31
C MET A 45 -16.09 -55.50 -11.18
N ASP A 46 -16.39 -56.63 -10.55
CA ASP A 46 -16.80 -57.86 -11.25
C ASP A 46 -18.11 -57.68 -12.05
N SER A 47 -19.04 -56.84 -11.58
CA SER A 47 -20.31 -56.55 -12.29
C SER A 47 -20.09 -55.72 -13.56
N PHE A 48 -19.08 -54.86 -13.58
CA PHE A 48 -18.72 -54.06 -14.76
C PHE A 48 -17.98 -54.93 -15.79
N GLU A 49 -17.07 -55.80 -15.33
CA GLU A 49 -16.39 -56.81 -16.15
C GLU A 49 -17.40 -57.77 -16.81
N LYS A 50 -18.41 -58.25 -16.07
CA LYS A 50 -19.48 -59.10 -16.62
C LYS A 50 -20.32 -58.43 -17.70
N GLN A 51 -20.55 -57.13 -17.61
CA GLN A 51 -21.41 -56.41 -18.56
C GLN A 51 -20.65 -55.98 -19.84
N PHE A 52 -19.39 -55.61 -19.72
CA PHE A 52 -18.64 -54.95 -20.79
C PHE A 52 -17.34 -55.66 -21.19
N GLY A 53 -16.90 -56.66 -20.41
CA GLY A 53 -15.70 -57.44 -20.67
C GLY A 53 -15.93 -58.57 -21.68
N THR A 54 -14.83 -59.21 -22.08
CA THR A 54 -14.84 -60.38 -22.98
C THR A 54 -14.64 -61.64 -22.16
N LEU A 55 -15.39 -62.72 -22.48
CA LEU A 55 -15.23 -64.01 -21.81
C LEU A 55 -13.87 -64.63 -22.21
N ASP A 56 -13.00 -64.87 -21.24
CA ASP A 56 -11.76 -65.59 -21.47
C ASP A 56 -12.05 -67.10 -21.50
N THR A 57 -11.78 -67.74 -22.65
CA THR A 57 -12.04 -69.15 -22.88
C THR A 57 -11.13 -70.09 -22.07
N SER A 58 -10.09 -69.57 -21.42
CA SER A 58 -9.13 -70.34 -20.62
C SER A 58 -9.45 -70.39 -19.12
N THR A 59 -10.05 -69.33 -18.56
CA THR A 59 -10.35 -69.19 -17.12
C THR A 59 -11.86 -69.23 -16.81
N GLY A 60 -12.73 -69.04 -17.81
CA GLY A 60 -14.19 -69.03 -17.63
C GLY A 60 -14.72 -67.75 -16.97
N GLU A 61 -13.86 -66.75 -16.75
CA GLU A 61 -14.20 -65.46 -16.15
C GLU A 61 -14.25 -64.35 -17.22
N TYR A 62 -15.06 -63.32 -16.96
CA TYR A 62 -15.11 -62.14 -17.80
C TYR A 62 -13.97 -61.20 -17.41
N ALA A 63 -13.09 -60.87 -18.36
CA ALA A 63 -12.00 -59.93 -18.15
C ALA A 63 -11.90 -58.98 -19.34
N PHE A 64 -11.40 -57.76 -19.11
CA PHE A 64 -11.10 -56.86 -20.22
C PHE A 64 -9.79 -57.27 -20.90
N SER A 65 -9.80 -57.38 -22.23
CA SER A 65 -8.53 -57.51 -22.96
C SER A 65 -7.67 -56.26 -22.81
N THR A 66 -6.35 -56.39 -22.94
CA THR A 66 -5.40 -55.26 -22.86
C THR A 66 -5.79 -54.11 -23.82
N GLN A 67 -6.37 -54.43 -24.99
CA GLN A 67 -6.89 -53.42 -25.93
C GLN A 67 -8.14 -52.71 -25.41
N HIS A 68 -9.10 -53.42 -24.80
CA HIS A 68 -10.29 -52.77 -24.23
C HIS A 68 -9.93 -51.87 -23.05
N LEU A 69 -8.99 -52.28 -22.18
CA LEU A 69 -8.47 -51.44 -21.10
C LEU A 69 -7.70 -50.22 -21.61
N ALA A 70 -6.89 -50.39 -22.65
CA ALA A 70 -6.19 -49.29 -23.29
C ALA A 70 -7.19 -48.29 -23.90
N PHE A 71 -8.21 -48.75 -24.63
CA PHE A 71 -9.23 -47.85 -25.20
C PHE A 71 -10.06 -47.14 -24.14
N LEU A 72 -10.47 -47.84 -23.08
CA LEU A 72 -11.24 -47.25 -22.00
C LEU A 72 -10.47 -46.10 -21.34
N ASN A 73 -9.15 -46.24 -21.17
CA ASN A 73 -8.34 -45.23 -20.48
C ASN A 73 -7.71 -44.16 -21.39
N SER A 74 -7.31 -44.50 -22.62
CA SER A 74 -6.57 -43.58 -23.50
C SER A 74 -7.42 -42.88 -24.58
N LEU A 75 -8.52 -43.49 -25.06
CA LEU A 75 -9.31 -42.94 -26.18
C LEU A 75 -10.08 -41.66 -25.77
N GLY A 76 -10.30 -41.46 -24.47
CA GLY A 76 -10.85 -40.22 -23.93
C GLY A 76 -9.90 -39.02 -24.02
N LEU A 77 -8.58 -39.25 -24.11
CA LEU A 77 -7.58 -38.17 -24.06
C LEU A 77 -7.56 -37.28 -25.32
N PRO A 78 -7.73 -37.81 -26.56
CA PRO A 78 -7.98 -36.96 -27.73
C PRO A 78 -9.24 -36.10 -27.58
N ALA A 79 -10.34 -36.64 -27.03
CA ALA A 79 -11.56 -35.88 -26.77
C ALA A 79 -11.32 -34.79 -25.71
N LYS A 80 -10.50 -35.07 -24.70
CA LYS A 80 -10.02 -34.11 -23.72
C LYS A 80 -9.22 -32.96 -24.37
N ALA A 81 -8.28 -33.27 -25.27
CA ALA A 81 -7.53 -32.25 -26.00
C ALA A 81 -8.44 -31.38 -26.90
N PHE A 82 -9.43 -31.99 -27.55
CA PHE A 82 -10.44 -31.26 -28.30
C PHE A 82 -11.27 -30.34 -27.40
N GLY A 83 -11.68 -30.82 -26.22
CA GLY A 83 -12.39 -30.04 -25.21
C GLY A 83 -11.60 -28.83 -24.72
N THR A 84 -10.28 -28.95 -24.53
CA THR A 84 -9.38 -27.84 -24.21
C THR A 84 -9.41 -26.75 -25.29
N PHE A 85 -9.35 -27.13 -26.57
CA PHE A 85 -9.44 -26.17 -27.69
C PHE A 85 -10.83 -25.53 -27.82
N LEU A 86 -11.89 -26.35 -27.74
CA LEU A 86 -13.27 -25.88 -27.83
C LEU A 86 -13.57 -24.89 -26.70
N GLY A 87 -13.07 -25.21 -25.50
CA GLY A 87 -13.23 -24.35 -24.35
C GLY A 87 -12.52 -23.02 -24.48
N TRP A 88 -11.28 -23.04 -24.97
CA TRP A 88 -10.58 -21.83 -25.35
C TRP A 88 -11.38 -20.98 -26.34
N TYR A 89 -11.86 -21.58 -27.41
CA TYR A 89 -12.63 -20.88 -28.44
C TYR A 89 -13.89 -20.21 -27.85
N ILE A 90 -14.68 -20.95 -27.06
CA ILE A 90 -15.93 -20.41 -26.49
C ILE A 90 -15.62 -19.33 -25.43
N GLY A 91 -14.66 -19.57 -24.54
CA GLY A 91 -14.30 -18.61 -23.48
C GLY A 91 -13.71 -17.30 -24.03
N GLU A 92 -12.96 -17.37 -25.12
CA GLU A 92 -12.38 -16.20 -25.80
C GLU A 92 -13.46 -15.29 -26.41
N TYR A 93 -14.48 -15.89 -27.03
CA TYR A 93 -15.54 -15.17 -27.74
C TYR A 93 -16.72 -14.76 -26.85
N TYR A 94 -17.19 -15.65 -25.98
CA TYR A 94 -18.43 -15.48 -25.23
C TYR A 94 -18.24 -15.20 -23.72
N GLY A 95 -17.00 -15.26 -23.22
CA GLY A 95 -16.67 -14.98 -21.81
C GLY A 95 -16.53 -16.24 -20.96
N ARG A 96 -15.92 -16.09 -19.77
CA ARG A 96 -15.58 -17.22 -18.89
C ARG A 96 -16.83 -17.82 -18.25
N ARG A 97 -17.85 -17.01 -17.93
CA ARG A 97 -19.08 -17.49 -17.28
C ARG A 97 -19.96 -18.31 -18.20
N VAL A 98 -20.14 -17.88 -19.46
CA VAL A 98 -20.91 -18.64 -20.47
C VAL A 98 -20.23 -19.97 -20.75
N CYS A 99 -18.91 -19.93 -20.90
CA CYS A 99 -18.03 -21.08 -21.04
C CYS A 99 -18.19 -22.07 -19.86
N PHE A 100 -18.21 -21.55 -18.62
CA PHE A 100 -18.41 -22.34 -17.40
C PHE A 100 -19.80 -22.98 -17.30
N ILE A 101 -20.86 -22.34 -17.81
CA ILE A 101 -22.21 -22.93 -17.84
C ILE A 101 -22.31 -24.00 -18.93
N GLY A 102 -21.78 -23.73 -20.11
CA GLY A 102 -21.81 -24.65 -21.26
C GLY A 102 -21.16 -25.99 -20.96
N MET A 103 -20.03 -25.98 -20.24
CA MET A 103 -19.33 -27.22 -19.88
C MET A 103 -20.14 -28.10 -18.91
N GLN A 104 -20.96 -27.53 -18.00
CA GLN A 104 -21.82 -28.33 -17.11
C GLN A 104 -22.91 -29.10 -17.87
N LEU A 105 -23.50 -28.46 -18.88
CA LEU A 105 -24.51 -29.11 -19.73
C LEU A 105 -23.90 -30.30 -20.49
N MET A 106 -22.66 -30.14 -20.96
CA MET A 106 -21.93 -31.21 -21.63
C MET A 106 -21.60 -32.36 -20.66
N CYS A 107 -21.22 -32.05 -19.42
CA CYS A 107 -21.01 -33.04 -18.36
C CYS A 107 -22.29 -33.87 -18.11
N ILE A 108 -23.44 -33.22 -17.95
CA ILE A 108 -24.73 -33.91 -17.75
C ILE A 108 -25.06 -34.85 -18.92
N ALA A 109 -24.83 -34.40 -20.17
CA ALA A 109 -25.05 -35.24 -21.35
C ALA A 109 -24.15 -36.49 -21.33
N GLY A 110 -22.85 -36.32 -21.03
CA GLY A 110 -21.89 -37.42 -20.94
C GLY A 110 -22.20 -38.42 -19.83
N ILE A 111 -22.59 -37.93 -18.64
CA ILE A 111 -23.04 -38.76 -17.51
C ILE A 111 -24.29 -39.55 -17.90
N SER A 112 -25.25 -38.91 -18.59
CA SER A 112 -26.51 -39.56 -18.97
C SER A 112 -26.30 -40.70 -19.97
N ILE A 113 -25.40 -40.52 -20.94
CA ILE A 113 -25.02 -41.58 -21.88
C ILE A 113 -24.28 -42.70 -21.16
N SER A 114 -23.40 -42.37 -20.21
CA SER A 114 -22.63 -43.36 -19.43
C SER A 114 -23.53 -44.19 -18.51
N TYR A 115 -24.49 -43.56 -17.83
CA TYR A 115 -25.43 -44.24 -16.93
C TYR A 115 -26.40 -45.17 -17.67
N THR A 116 -26.85 -44.77 -18.86
CA THR A 116 -27.78 -45.55 -19.70
C THR A 116 -27.08 -46.57 -20.59
N SER A 117 -25.77 -46.73 -20.45
CA SER A 117 -24.97 -47.61 -21.31
C SER A 117 -25.31 -49.09 -21.14
N SER A 118 -25.53 -49.76 -22.28
CA SER A 118 -25.72 -51.22 -22.37
C SER A 118 -24.65 -51.90 -23.23
N THR A 119 -23.87 -51.14 -24.00
CA THR A 119 -22.80 -51.64 -24.87
C THR A 119 -21.47 -50.95 -24.57
N PHE A 120 -20.35 -51.63 -24.85
CA PHE A 120 -19.01 -51.06 -24.64
C PHE A 120 -18.78 -49.77 -25.45
N GLY A 121 -19.28 -49.70 -26.68
CA GLY A 121 -19.19 -48.48 -27.50
C GLY A 121 -19.95 -47.29 -26.91
N GLN A 122 -21.10 -47.53 -26.26
CA GLN A 122 -21.91 -46.47 -25.66
C GLN A 122 -21.27 -45.91 -24.38
N ILE A 123 -20.71 -46.76 -23.51
CA ILE A 123 -19.96 -46.28 -22.32
C ILE A 123 -18.70 -45.52 -22.74
N LEU A 124 -18.03 -45.96 -23.82
CA LEU A 124 -16.87 -45.26 -24.37
C LEU A 124 -17.24 -43.89 -24.93
N ALA A 125 -18.35 -43.78 -25.68
CA ALA A 125 -18.86 -42.51 -26.19
C ALA A 125 -19.27 -41.55 -25.05
N GLY A 126 -19.95 -42.06 -24.02
CA GLY A 126 -20.28 -41.30 -22.82
C GLY A 126 -19.03 -40.75 -22.13
N ARG A 127 -18.01 -41.59 -21.95
CA ARG A 127 -16.71 -41.19 -21.39
C ARG A 127 -16.00 -40.14 -22.23
N MET A 128 -15.99 -40.26 -23.57
CA MET A 128 -15.36 -39.25 -24.44
C MET A 128 -15.99 -37.87 -24.27
N ILE A 129 -17.31 -37.80 -24.09
CA ILE A 129 -18.02 -36.53 -23.84
C ILE A 129 -17.66 -35.96 -22.46
N VAL A 130 -17.61 -36.80 -21.42
CA VAL A 130 -17.16 -36.37 -20.08
C VAL A 130 -15.70 -35.90 -20.12
N GLN A 131 -14.83 -36.58 -20.86
CA GLN A 131 -13.43 -36.19 -21.02
C GLN A 131 -13.26 -34.89 -21.80
N CYS A 132 -14.12 -34.62 -22.79
CA CYS A 132 -14.21 -33.31 -23.42
C CYS A 132 -14.54 -32.22 -22.38
N PHE A 133 -15.44 -32.52 -21.41
CA PHE A 133 -15.79 -31.59 -20.33
C PHE A 133 -14.59 -31.35 -19.41
N ILE A 134 -13.87 -32.40 -19.03
CA ILE A 134 -12.67 -32.29 -18.22
C ILE A 134 -11.61 -31.45 -18.93
N GLY A 135 -11.42 -31.64 -20.24
CA GLY A 135 -10.46 -30.86 -21.02
C GLY A 135 -10.82 -29.37 -21.11
N TRP A 136 -12.12 -29.07 -21.16
CA TRP A 136 -12.66 -27.72 -21.09
C TRP A 136 -12.38 -27.10 -19.71
N GLU A 137 -12.65 -27.85 -18.64
CA GLU A 137 -12.47 -27.44 -17.26
C GLU A 137 -10.99 -27.20 -16.90
N ASP A 138 -10.10 -28.10 -17.33
CA ASP A 138 -8.66 -28.05 -17.10
C ASP A 138 -8.02 -26.74 -17.56
N TRP A 139 -8.46 -26.24 -18.72
CA TRP A 139 -8.02 -24.93 -19.20
C TRP A 139 -8.75 -23.79 -18.51
N LEU A 140 -10.08 -23.85 -18.41
CA LEU A 140 -10.90 -22.72 -17.98
C LEU A 140 -10.70 -22.39 -16.50
N VAL A 141 -10.80 -23.38 -15.61
CA VAL A 141 -10.94 -23.13 -14.17
C VAL A 141 -9.68 -22.53 -13.55
N PRO A 142 -8.47 -23.08 -13.74
CA PRO A 142 -7.25 -22.47 -13.19
C PRO A 142 -7.02 -21.04 -13.71
N MET A 143 -7.31 -20.82 -15.00
CA MET A 143 -7.24 -19.50 -15.64
C MET A 143 -8.24 -18.52 -15.04
N PHE A 144 -9.49 -18.96 -14.91
CA PHE A 144 -10.57 -18.14 -14.42
C PHE A 144 -10.33 -17.75 -12.96
N LEU A 145 -9.96 -18.70 -12.09
CA LEU A 145 -9.57 -18.45 -10.70
C LEU A 145 -8.39 -17.46 -10.62
N ALA A 146 -7.40 -17.57 -11.50
CA ALA A 146 -6.27 -16.63 -11.53
C ALA A 146 -6.67 -15.22 -11.97
N GLU A 147 -7.70 -15.07 -12.82
CA GLU A 147 -8.20 -13.77 -13.31
C GLU A 147 -9.05 -13.02 -12.27
N ILE A 148 -9.78 -13.75 -11.41
CA ILE A 148 -10.67 -13.17 -10.39
C ILE A 148 -10.06 -13.18 -8.97
N SER A 149 -8.81 -13.63 -8.82
CA SER A 149 -8.12 -13.68 -7.52
C SER A 149 -7.19 -12.50 -7.26
N PRO A 150 -7.11 -12.04 -6.00
CA PRO A 150 -6.09 -11.08 -5.58
C PRO A 150 -4.68 -11.65 -5.78
N THR A 151 -3.70 -10.80 -6.10
CA THR A 151 -2.29 -11.15 -6.32
C THR A 151 -1.66 -11.93 -5.17
N ILE A 152 -1.95 -11.54 -3.91
CA ILE A 152 -1.32 -12.09 -2.70
C ILE A 152 -1.71 -13.56 -2.44
N VAL A 153 -2.93 -13.94 -2.81
CA VAL A 153 -3.48 -15.28 -2.54
C VAL A 153 -3.73 -16.06 -3.83
N ARG A 154 -3.25 -15.57 -4.98
CA ARG A 154 -3.47 -16.19 -6.29
C ARG A 154 -3.01 -17.65 -6.31
N GLY A 155 -1.83 -17.93 -5.75
CA GLY A 155 -1.30 -19.28 -5.63
C GLY A 155 -2.22 -20.19 -4.83
N ALA A 156 -2.59 -19.78 -3.61
CA ALA A 156 -3.54 -20.53 -2.77
C ALA A 156 -4.90 -20.71 -3.45
N THR A 157 -5.45 -19.70 -4.13
CA THR A 157 -6.74 -19.80 -4.83
C THR A 157 -6.69 -20.80 -5.98
N VAL A 158 -5.60 -20.82 -6.76
CA VAL A 158 -5.42 -21.81 -7.83
C VAL A 158 -5.25 -23.23 -7.25
N VAL A 159 -4.65 -23.39 -6.06
CA VAL A 159 -4.54 -24.70 -5.39
C VAL A 159 -5.91 -25.26 -4.98
N VAL A 160 -6.93 -24.41 -4.80
CA VAL A 160 -8.31 -24.89 -4.54
C VAL A 160 -8.81 -25.82 -5.64
N TYR A 161 -8.44 -25.58 -6.91
CA TYR A 161 -8.74 -26.51 -8.01
C TYR A 161 -8.14 -27.90 -7.76
N VAL A 162 -6.88 -27.97 -7.33
CA VAL A 162 -6.19 -29.25 -7.07
C VAL A 162 -6.76 -29.95 -5.85
N PHE A 163 -7.09 -29.19 -4.80
CA PHE A 163 -7.79 -29.71 -3.62
C PHE A 163 -9.15 -30.30 -4.00
N ALA A 164 -9.94 -29.56 -4.77
CA ALA A 164 -11.25 -29.97 -5.23
C ALA A 164 -11.22 -31.24 -6.08
N HIS A 165 -10.26 -31.34 -6.99
CA HIS A 165 -9.97 -32.55 -7.76
C HIS A 165 -9.66 -33.75 -6.84
N MET A 166 -8.75 -33.60 -5.88
CA MET A 166 -8.39 -34.69 -4.96
C MET A 166 -9.52 -35.05 -3.99
N PHE A 167 -10.30 -34.07 -3.55
CA PHE A 167 -11.42 -34.30 -2.64
C PHE A 167 -12.58 -35.01 -3.34
N GLY A 168 -12.93 -34.61 -4.57
CA GLY A 168 -13.92 -35.33 -5.38
C GLY A 168 -13.52 -36.80 -5.61
N SER A 169 -12.23 -37.03 -5.90
CA SER A 169 -11.65 -38.36 -6.06
C SER A 169 -11.76 -39.20 -4.78
N PHE A 170 -11.51 -38.60 -3.62
CA PHE A 170 -11.63 -39.27 -2.32
C PHE A 170 -13.09 -39.62 -1.98
N ILE A 171 -14.05 -38.72 -2.22
CA ILE A 171 -15.48 -39.00 -2.01
C ILE A 171 -15.95 -40.15 -2.91
N CYS A 172 -15.52 -40.17 -4.16
CA CYS A 172 -15.81 -41.30 -5.04
C CYS A 172 -15.18 -42.61 -4.54
N ALA A 173 -13.95 -42.57 -4.02
CA ALA A 173 -13.30 -43.76 -3.46
C ALA A 173 -14.10 -44.36 -2.27
N ILE A 174 -14.72 -43.51 -1.43
CA ILE A 174 -15.63 -43.96 -0.36
C ILE A 174 -16.87 -44.64 -0.95
N ILE A 175 -17.51 -44.01 -1.93
CA ILE A 175 -18.74 -44.55 -2.54
C ILE A 175 -18.44 -45.88 -3.22
N THR A 176 -17.37 -45.95 -4.01
CA THR A 176 -16.98 -47.16 -4.75
C THR A 176 -16.52 -48.30 -3.85
N TYR A 177 -15.89 -48.01 -2.71
CA TYR A 177 -15.56 -49.02 -1.69
C TYR A 177 -16.82 -49.71 -1.12
N GLU A 178 -17.90 -48.95 -0.93
CA GLU A 178 -19.17 -49.51 -0.46
C GLU A 178 -19.98 -50.15 -1.58
N THR A 179 -20.05 -49.54 -2.77
CA THR A 179 -20.83 -50.08 -3.89
C THR A 179 -20.16 -51.29 -4.55
N ALA A 180 -18.84 -51.47 -4.40
CA ALA A 180 -18.14 -52.68 -4.86
C ALA A 180 -18.62 -53.96 -4.15
N LYS A 181 -19.30 -53.85 -3.01
CA LYS A 181 -19.88 -55.00 -2.28
C LYS A 181 -21.21 -55.49 -2.89
N LEU A 182 -21.72 -54.82 -3.93
CA LEU A 182 -22.98 -55.17 -4.59
C LEU A 182 -22.72 -56.06 -5.80
N ASP A 183 -23.52 -57.12 -5.95
CA ASP A 183 -23.35 -58.11 -7.03
C ASP A 183 -24.05 -57.71 -8.35
N ASN A 184 -24.83 -56.63 -8.36
CA ASN A 184 -25.63 -56.19 -9.50
C ASN A 184 -25.04 -54.94 -10.19
N ASN A 185 -25.59 -54.57 -11.35
CA ASN A 185 -25.13 -53.39 -12.10
C ASN A 185 -25.30 -52.05 -11.35
N SER A 186 -25.99 -52.04 -10.20
CA SER A 186 -26.03 -50.85 -9.34
C SER A 186 -24.64 -50.53 -8.74
N ALA A 187 -23.75 -51.52 -8.63
CA ALA A 187 -22.38 -51.34 -8.13
C ALA A 187 -21.60 -50.23 -8.86
N TRP A 188 -21.69 -50.21 -10.20
CA TRP A 188 -21.02 -49.22 -11.05
C TRP A 188 -21.94 -48.08 -11.49
N LYS A 189 -23.26 -48.28 -11.54
CA LYS A 189 -24.23 -47.22 -11.90
C LYS A 189 -24.44 -46.19 -10.81
N ILE A 190 -24.44 -46.57 -9.52
CA ILE A 190 -24.62 -45.63 -8.41
C ILE A 190 -23.52 -44.55 -8.41
N PRO A 191 -22.21 -44.89 -8.47
CA PRO A 191 -21.15 -43.89 -8.57
C PRO A 191 -21.35 -42.93 -9.76
N ILE A 192 -21.62 -43.45 -10.96
CA ILE A 192 -21.87 -42.60 -12.16
C ILE A 192 -23.10 -41.69 -11.95
N GLY A 193 -24.17 -42.21 -11.34
CA GLY A 193 -25.39 -41.44 -11.09
C GLY A 193 -25.19 -40.30 -10.08
N VAL A 194 -24.37 -40.50 -9.05
CA VAL A 194 -24.05 -39.44 -8.07
C VAL A 194 -23.39 -38.24 -8.73
N MET A 195 -22.65 -38.44 -9.83
CA MET A 195 -21.99 -37.34 -10.55
C MET A 195 -22.97 -36.28 -11.06
N TRP A 196 -24.26 -36.59 -11.29
CA TRP A 196 -25.26 -35.59 -11.68
C TRP A 196 -25.45 -34.48 -10.64
N ALA A 197 -25.21 -34.77 -9.36
CA ALA A 197 -25.45 -33.81 -8.28
C ALA A 197 -24.60 -32.53 -8.45
N PHE A 198 -23.34 -32.67 -8.88
CA PHE A 198 -22.40 -31.56 -8.99
C PHE A 198 -22.75 -30.55 -10.11
N PRO A 199 -22.88 -30.94 -11.40
CA PRO A 199 -23.21 -30.01 -12.47
C PRO A 199 -24.63 -29.42 -12.30
N CYS A 200 -25.59 -30.19 -11.77
CA CYS A 200 -26.93 -29.67 -11.48
C CYS A 200 -26.92 -28.59 -10.38
N LEU A 201 -26.14 -28.80 -9.30
CA LEU A 201 -25.97 -27.80 -8.25
C LEU A 201 -25.32 -26.53 -8.79
N ILE A 202 -24.31 -26.67 -9.66
CA ILE A 202 -23.61 -25.53 -10.27
C ILE A 202 -24.54 -24.76 -11.18
N LEU A 203 -25.35 -25.42 -12.01
CA LEU A 203 -26.33 -24.75 -12.88
C LEU A 203 -27.38 -23.99 -12.07
N LEU A 204 -27.82 -24.52 -10.93
CA LEU A 204 -28.76 -23.83 -10.02
C LEU A 204 -28.17 -22.54 -9.42
N PHE A 205 -26.87 -22.53 -9.13
CA PHE A 205 -26.18 -21.42 -8.47
C PHE A 205 -25.22 -20.63 -9.37
N CYS A 206 -25.25 -20.85 -10.70
CA CYS A 206 -24.32 -20.25 -11.66
C CYS A 206 -24.39 -18.71 -11.74
N TRP A 207 -25.43 -18.09 -11.17
CA TRP A 207 -25.58 -16.65 -11.07
C TRP A 207 -24.72 -16.00 -9.98
N LEU A 208 -24.18 -16.79 -9.05
CA LEU A 208 -23.23 -16.36 -8.03
C LEU A 208 -21.78 -16.29 -8.56
N VAL A 209 -21.52 -16.86 -9.73
CA VAL A 209 -20.21 -16.81 -10.38
C VAL A 209 -20.11 -15.52 -11.20
N PRO A 210 -19.21 -14.58 -10.87
CA PRO A 210 -19.04 -13.34 -11.61
C PRO A 210 -18.40 -13.61 -12.99
N GLU A 211 -18.41 -12.62 -13.88
CA GLU A 211 -17.60 -12.69 -15.10
C GLU A 211 -16.19 -12.13 -14.85
N SER A 212 -15.20 -12.57 -15.64
CA SER A 212 -13.82 -12.10 -15.52
C SER A 212 -13.71 -10.60 -15.81
N PRO A 213 -13.29 -9.76 -14.83
CA PRO A 213 -13.09 -8.34 -15.06
C PRO A 213 -12.05 -8.06 -16.14
N ARG A 214 -10.99 -8.87 -16.21
CA ARG A 214 -9.93 -8.73 -17.22
C ARG A 214 -10.44 -9.00 -18.64
N TRP A 215 -11.27 -10.05 -18.81
CA TRP A 215 -11.89 -10.33 -20.10
C TRP A 215 -12.83 -9.19 -20.53
N LEU A 216 -13.59 -8.62 -19.58
CA LEU A 216 -14.50 -7.49 -19.84
C LEU A 216 -13.74 -6.23 -20.28
N VAL A 217 -12.64 -5.87 -19.60
CA VAL A 217 -11.81 -4.72 -20.01
C VAL A 217 -11.19 -4.98 -21.39
N ARG A 218 -10.72 -6.19 -21.70
CA ARG A 218 -10.19 -6.57 -23.03
C ARG A 218 -11.23 -6.45 -24.16
N LYS A 219 -12.53 -6.56 -23.83
CA LYS A 219 -13.65 -6.35 -24.77
C LYS A 219 -14.19 -4.91 -24.75
N ASN A 220 -13.47 -3.97 -24.15
CA ASN A 220 -13.87 -2.57 -23.96
C ASN A 220 -15.18 -2.40 -23.17
N LYS A 221 -15.50 -3.34 -22.26
CA LYS A 221 -16.67 -3.31 -21.37
C LYS A 221 -16.30 -2.89 -19.94
N THR A 222 -15.71 -1.72 -19.79
CA THR A 222 -15.13 -1.22 -18.52
C THR A 222 -16.17 -1.04 -17.42
N GLN A 223 -17.37 -0.56 -17.73
CA GLN A 223 -18.46 -0.42 -16.75
C GLN A 223 -18.96 -1.76 -16.19
N GLU A 224 -19.01 -2.81 -17.02
CA GLU A 224 -19.36 -4.16 -16.55
C GLU A 224 -18.23 -4.72 -15.68
N ALA A 225 -16.97 -4.47 -16.04
CA ALA A 225 -15.81 -4.88 -15.25
C ALA A 225 -15.82 -4.24 -13.85
N ALA A 226 -16.13 -2.94 -13.76
CA ALA A 226 -16.29 -2.22 -12.49
C ALA A 226 -17.37 -2.87 -11.60
N LYS A 227 -18.51 -3.27 -12.19
CA LYS A 227 -19.59 -3.97 -11.46
C LYS A 227 -19.13 -5.33 -10.92
N GLN A 228 -18.37 -6.11 -11.71
CA GLN A 228 -17.85 -7.40 -11.25
C GLN A 228 -16.81 -7.24 -10.15
N LEU A 229 -15.94 -6.23 -10.24
CA LEU A 229 -14.97 -5.90 -9.19
C LEU A 229 -15.66 -5.42 -7.91
N ALA A 230 -16.65 -4.53 -8.02
CA ALA A 230 -17.46 -4.09 -6.88
C ALA A 230 -18.22 -5.26 -6.22
N TYR A 231 -18.68 -6.24 -7.01
CA TYR A 231 -19.28 -7.47 -6.48
C TYR A 231 -18.25 -8.32 -5.74
N LEU A 232 -17.07 -8.58 -6.33
CA LEU A 232 -16.02 -9.38 -5.73
C LEU A 232 -15.49 -8.76 -4.44
N TYR A 233 -15.28 -7.44 -4.40
CA TYR A 233 -14.73 -6.73 -3.24
C TYR A 233 -15.79 -6.13 -2.30
N LYS A 234 -17.05 -6.56 -2.43
CA LYS A 234 -18.17 -6.02 -1.63
C LYS A 234 -17.87 -6.08 -0.13
N GLY A 235 -17.92 -4.91 0.52
CA GLY A 235 -17.68 -4.76 1.97
C GLY A 235 -16.23 -4.49 2.35
N GLN A 236 -15.33 -4.29 1.39
CA GLN A 236 -13.97 -3.78 1.60
C GLN A 236 -13.83 -2.38 0.99
N ASP A 237 -12.97 -1.54 1.58
CA ASP A 237 -12.58 -0.24 1.02
C ASP A 237 -11.60 -0.47 -0.15
N PHE A 238 -12.17 -0.79 -1.31
CA PHE A 238 -11.45 -1.14 -2.54
C PHE A 238 -11.73 -0.11 -3.63
N ASP A 239 -10.67 0.50 -4.17
CA ASP A 239 -10.76 1.46 -5.26
C ASP A 239 -11.06 0.75 -6.59
N VAL A 240 -12.35 0.57 -6.85
CA VAL A 240 -12.85 -0.09 -8.08
C VAL A 240 -12.44 0.69 -9.32
N ASP A 241 -12.53 2.02 -9.29
CA ASP A 241 -12.26 2.87 -10.45
C ASP A 241 -10.76 2.91 -10.75
N GLY A 242 -9.90 2.98 -9.72
CA GLY A 242 -8.45 2.88 -9.86
C GLY A 242 -7.99 1.53 -10.42
N GLU A 243 -8.56 0.41 -9.97
CA GLU A 243 -8.22 -0.91 -10.51
C GLU A 243 -8.66 -1.07 -11.96
N VAL A 244 -9.85 -0.59 -12.33
CA VAL A 244 -10.31 -0.59 -13.73
C VAL A 244 -9.39 0.26 -14.61
N ALA A 245 -8.99 1.45 -14.13
CA ALA A 245 -8.05 2.30 -14.84
C ALA A 245 -6.67 1.64 -15.01
N LEU A 246 -6.18 0.91 -14.01
CA LEU A 246 -4.92 0.16 -14.09
C LEU A 246 -5.00 -0.99 -15.09
N LEU A 247 -6.10 -1.77 -15.04
CA LEU A 247 -6.35 -2.83 -16.02
C LEU A 247 -6.44 -2.26 -17.44
N GLN A 248 -7.08 -1.11 -17.59
CA GLN A 248 -7.22 -0.44 -18.88
C GLN A 248 -5.87 0.11 -19.38
N ALA A 249 -5.10 0.78 -18.53
CA ALA A 249 -3.75 1.24 -18.85
C ALA A 249 -2.81 0.09 -19.24
N SER A 250 -2.92 -1.08 -18.60
CA SER A 250 -2.13 -2.25 -18.97
C SER A 250 -2.47 -2.78 -20.36
N ILE A 251 -3.73 -2.69 -20.77
CA ILE A 251 -4.20 -3.15 -22.08
C ILE A 251 -3.93 -2.09 -23.17
N GLU A 252 -3.96 -0.80 -22.80
CA GLU A 252 -3.62 0.32 -23.68
C GLU A 252 -2.11 0.44 -23.91
N ALA A 253 -1.27 0.12 -22.92
CA ALA A 253 0.18 0.04 -23.07
C ALA A 253 0.62 -1.10 -24.02
N ASP A 254 -0.16 -2.20 -24.07
CA ASP A 254 0.02 -3.34 -24.98
C ASP A 254 -0.64 -3.11 -26.36
N ALA A 255 -0.72 -1.85 -26.81
CA ALA A 255 -1.51 -1.40 -27.96
C ALA A 255 -1.51 -2.36 -29.18
N GLN A 256 -2.73 -2.80 -29.52
CA GLN A 256 -3.16 -3.43 -30.77
C GLN A 256 -2.93 -4.96 -30.93
N THR A 257 -4.05 -5.70 -30.84
CA THR A 257 -4.35 -7.00 -31.48
C THR A 257 -3.76 -8.32 -30.93
N LYS A 258 -4.60 -9.37 -31.01
CA LYS A 258 -4.35 -10.78 -30.63
C LYS A 258 -2.92 -11.21 -30.95
N GLY A 259 -2.23 -11.82 -29.98
CA GLY A 259 -0.94 -12.42 -30.24
C GLY A 259 -1.04 -13.59 -31.22
N SER A 260 -0.12 -13.64 -32.17
CA SER A 260 -0.05 -14.74 -33.14
C SER A 260 0.54 -15.98 -32.47
N TRP A 261 0.06 -17.17 -32.83
CA TRP A 261 0.62 -18.44 -32.35
C TRP A 261 2.13 -18.57 -32.57
N VAL A 262 2.67 -17.89 -33.58
CA VAL A 262 4.11 -17.87 -33.88
C VAL A 262 4.92 -17.13 -32.80
N GLU A 263 4.32 -16.13 -32.14
CA GLU A 263 4.98 -15.34 -31.10
C GLU A 263 5.27 -16.15 -29.83
N LEU A 264 4.56 -17.27 -29.61
CA LEU A 264 4.85 -18.21 -28.52
C LEU A 264 6.27 -18.75 -28.58
N LEU A 265 6.87 -18.81 -29.78
CA LEU A 265 8.19 -19.36 -30.04
C LEU A 265 9.29 -18.29 -30.18
N GLN A 266 8.95 -17.01 -30.00
CA GLN A 266 9.87 -15.89 -30.23
C GLN A 266 10.35 -15.24 -28.93
N GLY A 267 11.60 -14.79 -28.93
CA GLY A 267 12.21 -13.97 -27.87
C GLY A 267 11.99 -14.51 -26.45
N THR A 268 11.51 -13.63 -25.57
CA THR A 268 11.23 -13.93 -24.17
C THR A 268 10.01 -14.85 -23.99
N ASN A 269 9.03 -14.81 -24.90
CA ASN A 269 7.83 -15.63 -24.84
C ASN A 269 8.14 -17.12 -25.04
N ARG A 270 9.13 -17.45 -25.88
CA ARG A 270 9.66 -18.82 -26.01
C ARG A 270 10.04 -19.43 -24.67
N ARG A 271 10.73 -18.65 -23.82
CA ARG A 271 11.19 -19.10 -22.51
C ARG A 271 10.02 -19.35 -21.56
N ARG A 272 9.02 -18.47 -21.56
CA ARG A 272 7.81 -18.61 -20.74
C ARG A 272 6.98 -19.84 -21.14
N THR A 273 6.75 -20.00 -22.43
CA THR A 273 6.07 -21.17 -23.00
C THR A 273 6.82 -22.45 -22.67
N MET A 274 8.16 -22.46 -22.80
CA MET A 274 8.98 -23.62 -22.45
C MET A 274 8.84 -24.01 -20.97
N ILE A 275 8.80 -23.05 -20.04
CA ILE A 275 8.61 -23.34 -18.61
C ILE A 275 7.23 -23.96 -18.34
N ALA A 276 6.17 -23.38 -18.91
CA ALA A 276 4.81 -23.90 -18.78
C ALA A 276 4.69 -25.32 -19.36
N VAL A 277 5.21 -25.55 -20.57
CA VAL A 277 5.23 -26.85 -21.25
C VAL A 277 6.06 -27.89 -20.48
N MET A 278 7.23 -27.51 -19.98
CA MET A 278 8.12 -28.40 -19.21
C MET A 278 7.44 -28.87 -17.92
N THR A 279 6.88 -27.94 -17.14
CA THR A 279 6.17 -28.30 -15.90
C THR A 279 4.92 -29.14 -16.16
N ALA A 280 4.22 -28.90 -17.26
CA ALA A 280 3.07 -29.68 -17.70
C ALA A 280 3.45 -31.10 -18.16
N ALA A 281 4.58 -31.27 -18.85
CA ALA A 281 5.08 -32.59 -19.25
C ALA A 281 5.50 -33.44 -18.03
N PHE A 282 6.32 -32.87 -17.14
CA PHE A 282 6.77 -33.58 -15.93
C PHE A 282 5.62 -33.90 -14.97
N ASN A 283 4.51 -33.18 -15.01
CA ASN A 283 3.32 -33.55 -14.25
C ASN A 283 2.83 -34.98 -14.58
N GLN A 284 2.90 -35.41 -15.84
CA GLN A 284 2.41 -36.74 -16.24
C GLN A 284 3.53 -37.78 -16.36
N LEU A 285 4.73 -37.36 -16.76
CA LEU A 285 5.88 -38.25 -16.93
C LEU A 285 6.46 -38.79 -15.61
N THR A 286 6.03 -38.28 -14.45
CA THR A 286 6.51 -38.72 -13.12
C THR A 286 5.72 -39.90 -12.55
N GLY A 287 5.01 -40.68 -13.37
CA GLY A 287 4.35 -41.93 -12.93
C GLY A 287 3.00 -41.75 -12.25
N GLN A 288 2.32 -40.62 -12.45
CA GLN A 288 1.00 -40.39 -11.87
C GLN A 288 -0.05 -41.38 -12.38
N SER A 289 -0.12 -41.61 -13.69
CA SER A 289 -1.11 -42.51 -14.28
C SER A 289 -0.94 -43.96 -13.80
N PHE A 290 0.29 -44.37 -13.44
CA PHE A 290 0.54 -45.67 -12.82
C PHE A 290 -0.16 -45.83 -11.47
N VAL A 291 -0.14 -44.80 -10.63
CA VAL A 291 -0.77 -44.85 -9.31
C VAL A 291 -2.27 -44.53 -9.39
N SER A 292 -2.68 -43.58 -10.22
CA SER A 292 -4.05 -43.08 -10.24
C SER A 292 -5.00 -43.90 -11.12
N GLN A 293 -4.58 -44.36 -12.30
CA GLN A 293 -5.45 -45.07 -13.24
C GLN A 293 -5.31 -46.60 -13.13
N TYR A 294 -4.08 -47.09 -12.98
CA TYR A 294 -3.78 -48.52 -12.95
C TYR A 294 -3.44 -49.06 -11.56
N GLY A 295 -3.33 -48.18 -10.55
CA GLY A 295 -2.94 -48.56 -9.20
C GLY A 295 -3.86 -49.61 -8.57
N THR A 296 -5.19 -49.42 -8.65
CA THR A 296 -6.17 -50.39 -8.14
C THR A 296 -6.00 -51.77 -8.79
N LEU A 297 -5.84 -51.80 -10.11
CA LEU A 297 -5.66 -53.04 -10.88
C LEU A 297 -4.35 -53.75 -10.53
N PHE A 298 -3.26 -53.00 -10.43
CA PHE A 298 -1.95 -53.50 -10.01
C PHE A 298 -1.98 -54.05 -8.57
N ILE A 299 -2.70 -53.40 -7.64
CA ILE A 299 -2.84 -53.91 -6.28
C ILE A 299 -3.72 -55.16 -6.24
N LYS A 300 -4.77 -55.24 -7.08
CA LYS A 300 -5.59 -56.45 -7.26
C LYS A 300 -4.72 -57.63 -7.72
N SER A 301 -3.77 -57.42 -8.64
CA SER A 301 -2.86 -58.47 -9.10
C SER A 301 -1.77 -58.89 -8.09
N LEU A 302 -1.46 -58.07 -7.08
CA LEU A 302 -0.51 -58.44 -6.03
C LEU A 302 -1.10 -59.42 -5.00
N GLU A 303 -2.43 -59.48 -4.87
CA GLU A 303 -3.20 -60.33 -3.94
C GLU A 303 -2.86 -60.14 -2.43
N VAL A 304 -2.31 -58.99 -2.04
CA VAL A 304 -1.84 -58.75 -0.66
C VAL A 304 -2.80 -57.90 0.19
N MET A 305 -3.61 -57.05 -0.45
CA MET A 305 -4.53 -56.12 0.20
C MET A 305 -5.76 -55.91 -0.68
N ASN A 306 -6.89 -55.59 -0.08
CA ASN A 306 -8.09 -55.16 -0.81
C ASN A 306 -7.77 -53.91 -1.66
N ALA A 307 -7.94 -54.02 -2.98
CA ALA A 307 -7.60 -52.96 -3.93
C ALA A 307 -8.42 -51.68 -3.72
N PHE A 308 -9.70 -51.79 -3.36
CA PHE A 308 -10.55 -50.63 -3.07
C PHE A 308 -10.14 -49.94 -1.76
N ALA A 309 -9.72 -50.69 -0.74
CA ALA A 309 -9.16 -50.14 0.49
C ALA A 309 -7.83 -49.39 0.24
N PHE A 310 -6.98 -49.93 -0.64
CA PHE A 310 -5.77 -49.23 -1.08
C PHE A 310 -6.11 -47.87 -1.72
N THR A 311 -7.06 -47.86 -2.65
CA THR A 311 -7.47 -46.63 -3.35
C THR A 311 -8.08 -45.62 -2.39
N LEU A 312 -8.91 -46.05 -1.44
CA LEU A 312 -9.47 -45.19 -0.41
C LEU A 312 -8.37 -44.51 0.43
N ILE A 313 -7.40 -45.29 0.94
CA ILE A 313 -6.30 -44.77 1.75
C ILE A 313 -5.39 -43.84 0.93
N SER A 314 -5.01 -44.26 -0.29
CA SER A 314 -4.14 -43.50 -1.18
C SER A 314 -4.74 -42.15 -1.57
N ARG A 315 -6.04 -42.11 -1.93
CA ARG A 315 -6.73 -40.86 -2.26
C ARG A 315 -6.90 -39.96 -1.04
N GLY A 316 -7.20 -40.52 0.14
CA GLY A 316 -7.27 -39.75 1.39
C GLY A 316 -5.94 -39.08 1.79
N ILE A 317 -4.82 -39.81 1.66
CA ILE A 317 -3.47 -39.27 1.87
C ILE A 317 -3.16 -38.18 0.83
N SER A 318 -3.54 -38.41 -0.44
CA SER A 318 -3.30 -37.45 -1.52
C SER A 318 -4.07 -36.13 -1.32
N THR A 319 -5.24 -36.15 -0.68
CA THR A 319 -6.01 -34.93 -0.33
C THR A 319 -5.29 -34.02 0.68
N ILE A 320 -4.36 -34.55 1.47
CA ILE A 320 -3.55 -33.75 2.41
C ILE A 320 -2.54 -32.87 1.65
N GLY A 321 -2.03 -33.34 0.51
CA GLY A 321 -1.02 -32.63 -0.29
C GLY A 321 -1.42 -31.22 -0.68
N PRO A 322 -2.59 -31.00 -1.30
CA PRO A 322 -3.09 -29.67 -1.63
C PRO A 322 -3.30 -28.78 -0.42
N LEU A 323 -3.68 -29.31 0.75
CA LEU A 323 -3.86 -28.51 1.98
C LEU A 323 -2.52 -27.97 2.50
N ILE A 324 -1.46 -28.79 2.42
CA ILE A 324 -0.10 -28.36 2.73
C ILE A 324 0.36 -27.30 1.73
N THR A 325 0.19 -27.54 0.43
CA THR A 325 0.57 -26.56 -0.61
C THR A 325 -0.22 -25.26 -0.47
N PHE A 326 -1.53 -25.31 -0.23
CA PHE A 326 -2.37 -24.13 0.00
C PHE A 326 -1.85 -23.27 1.15
N SER A 327 -1.35 -23.91 2.21
CA SER A 327 -0.80 -23.23 3.39
C SER A 327 0.57 -22.62 3.10
N LEU A 328 1.43 -23.34 2.37
CA LEU A 328 2.83 -22.97 2.19
C LEU A 328 3.14 -22.17 0.91
N VAL A 329 2.36 -22.29 -0.16
CA VAL A 329 2.74 -21.78 -1.49
C VAL A 329 3.01 -20.28 -1.52
N ASP A 330 2.21 -19.50 -0.81
CA ASP A 330 2.34 -18.05 -0.75
C ASP A 330 3.29 -17.56 0.37
N THR A 331 3.87 -18.47 1.17
CA THR A 331 4.83 -18.12 2.23
C THR A 331 6.24 -18.63 1.98
N THR A 332 6.37 -19.86 1.48
CA THR A 332 7.65 -20.56 1.29
C THR A 332 8.17 -20.42 -0.14
N GLY A 333 7.31 -20.10 -1.11
CA GLY A 333 7.69 -20.01 -2.52
C GLY A 333 7.25 -21.23 -3.33
N ARG A 334 7.07 -21.06 -4.65
CA ARG A 334 6.71 -22.17 -5.56
C ARG A 334 7.90 -23.10 -5.78
N ARG A 335 9.10 -22.53 -5.90
CA ARG A 335 10.32 -23.27 -6.27
C ARG A 335 10.81 -24.21 -5.15
N PRO A 336 10.88 -23.80 -3.87
CA PRO A 336 11.30 -24.71 -2.79
C PRO A 336 10.35 -25.89 -2.59
N ILE A 337 9.03 -25.65 -2.71
CA ILE A 337 8.01 -26.71 -2.59
C ILE A 337 8.15 -27.73 -3.72
N TYR A 338 8.34 -27.27 -4.95
CA TYR A 338 8.57 -28.14 -6.11
C TYR A 338 9.79 -29.04 -5.92
N LEU A 339 10.93 -28.46 -5.50
CA LEU A 339 12.17 -29.21 -5.33
C LEU A 339 12.09 -30.23 -4.19
N PHE A 340 11.53 -29.83 -3.05
CA PHE A 340 11.40 -30.72 -1.90
C PHE A 340 10.45 -31.88 -2.19
N GLY A 341 9.21 -31.60 -2.61
CA GLY A 341 8.23 -32.65 -2.91
C GLY A 341 8.66 -33.50 -4.10
N GLY A 342 9.30 -32.90 -5.11
CA GLY A 342 9.80 -33.62 -6.28
C GLY A 342 10.92 -34.60 -5.90
N THR A 343 11.86 -34.19 -5.04
CA THR A 343 12.93 -35.07 -4.55
C THR A 343 12.38 -36.24 -3.75
N MET A 344 11.37 -36.01 -2.89
CA MET A 344 10.70 -37.08 -2.15
C MET A 344 9.96 -38.03 -3.09
N THR A 345 9.28 -37.50 -4.11
CA THR A 345 8.60 -38.29 -5.14
C THR A 345 9.59 -39.18 -5.90
N THR A 346 10.73 -38.64 -6.32
CA THR A 346 11.83 -39.40 -6.95
C THR A 346 12.32 -40.52 -6.05
N ALA A 347 12.59 -40.23 -4.77
CA ALA A 347 13.08 -41.23 -3.82
C ALA A 347 12.08 -42.38 -3.63
N LEU A 348 10.79 -42.07 -3.52
CA LEU A 348 9.72 -43.06 -3.38
C LEU A 348 9.59 -43.94 -4.63
N LEU A 349 9.64 -43.35 -5.84
CA LEU A 349 9.56 -44.14 -7.08
C LEU A 349 10.77 -45.06 -7.28
N LEU A 350 11.98 -44.59 -6.96
CA LEU A 350 13.19 -45.41 -7.01
C LEU A 350 13.15 -46.53 -5.94
N ALA A 351 12.62 -46.24 -4.75
CA ALA A 351 12.40 -47.24 -3.72
C ALA A 351 11.36 -48.30 -4.16
N CYS A 352 10.29 -47.89 -4.83
CA CYS A 352 9.31 -48.80 -5.42
C CYS A 352 9.97 -49.75 -6.44
N GLY A 353 10.79 -49.20 -7.34
CA GLY A 353 11.57 -49.99 -8.30
C GLY A 353 12.54 -50.97 -7.61
N GLY A 354 13.24 -50.51 -6.57
CA GLY A 354 14.17 -51.32 -5.78
C GLY A 354 13.50 -52.49 -5.06
N LEU A 355 12.32 -52.27 -4.48
CA LEU A 355 11.51 -53.32 -3.84
C LEU A 355 11.04 -54.38 -4.83
N GLY A 356 10.96 -54.05 -6.13
CA GLY A 356 10.70 -54.97 -7.24
C GLY A 356 11.90 -55.83 -7.67
N THR A 357 13.06 -55.72 -7.02
CA THR A 357 14.26 -56.49 -7.37
C THR A 357 14.51 -57.69 -6.42
N GLY A 358 15.11 -58.75 -6.97
CA GLY A 358 15.40 -60.00 -6.25
C GLY A 358 14.14 -60.85 -5.98
N THR A 359 14.20 -61.72 -4.97
CA THR A 359 13.05 -62.56 -4.56
C THR A 359 11.92 -61.72 -3.98
N ILE A 360 10.71 -61.88 -4.53
CA ILE A 360 9.52 -61.12 -4.14
C ILE A 360 8.83 -61.83 -2.97
N THR A 361 9.07 -61.35 -1.75
CA THR A 361 8.37 -61.78 -0.52
C THR A 361 7.11 -60.93 -0.29
N ASP A 362 6.13 -61.46 0.44
CA ASP A 362 4.92 -60.69 0.80
C ASP A 362 5.22 -59.39 1.55
N GLY A 363 6.29 -59.35 2.36
CA GLY A 363 6.76 -58.13 3.01
C GLY A 363 7.18 -57.03 2.01
N LYS A 364 7.83 -57.40 0.91
CA LYS A 364 8.20 -56.46 -0.17
C LYS A 364 6.98 -55.98 -0.94
N LYS A 365 6.01 -56.86 -1.22
CA LYS A 365 4.72 -56.48 -1.84
C LYS A 365 3.96 -55.46 -0.98
N ARG A 366 3.88 -55.66 0.34
CA ARG A 366 3.31 -54.67 1.29
C ARG A 366 4.09 -53.36 1.29
N GLY A 367 5.42 -53.43 1.21
CA GLY A 367 6.29 -52.26 1.08
C GLY A 367 5.98 -51.42 -0.17
N VAL A 368 5.76 -52.07 -1.33
CA VAL A 368 5.32 -51.40 -2.56
C VAL A 368 4.00 -50.67 -2.36
N CYS A 369 3.01 -51.31 -1.73
CA CYS A 369 1.73 -50.65 -1.41
C CYS A 369 1.93 -49.38 -0.57
N GLY A 370 2.74 -49.44 0.50
CA GLY A 370 2.99 -48.30 1.37
C GLY A 370 3.70 -47.14 0.66
N VAL A 371 4.68 -47.44 -0.19
CA VAL A 371 5.40 -46.44 -0.99
C VAL A 371 4.49 -45.75 -2.00
N LEU A 372 3.61 -46.51 -2.68
CA LEU A 372 2.66 -45.95 -3.65
C LEU A 372 1.57 -45.10 -3.00
N MET A 373 1.14 -45.43 -1.76
CA MET A 373 0.23 -44.58 -0.99
C MET A 373 0.89 -43.23 -0.61
N MET A 374 2.16 -43.25 -0.21
CA MET A 374 2.89 -42.03 0.16
C MET A 374 3.31 -41.18 -1.04
N TYR A 375 3.52 -41.81 -2.21
CA TYR A 375 3.84 -41.11 -3.45
C TYR A 375 2.82 -40.01 -3.76
N GLY A 376 1.53 -40.30 -3.62
CA GLY A 376 0.45 -39.36 -3.95
C GLY A 376 0.54 -38.03 -3.19
N LEU A 377 0.95 -38.06 -1.91
CA LEU A 377 1.13 -36.86 -1.09
C LEU A 377 2.18 -35.91 -1.69
N PHE A 378 3.39 -36.43 -1.91
CA PHE A 378 4.54 -35.62 -2.34
C PHE A 378 4.44 -35.23 -3.82
N TYR A 379 3.88 -36.10 -4.65
CA TYR A 379 3.61 -35.80 -6.05
C TYR A 379 2.61 -34.64 -6.17
N ILE A 380 1.46 -34.72 -5.47
CA ILE A 380 0.46 -33.65 -5.51
C ILE A 380 1.02 -32.35 -4.94
N MET A 381 1.81 -32.41 -3.86
CA MET A 381 2.43 -31.23 -3.26
C MET A 381 3.39 -30.52 -4.23
N SER A 382 4.14 -31.27 -5.05
CA SER A 382 5.14 -30.75 -5.99
C SER A 382 4.61 -30.64 -7.42
N PHE A 383 4.83 -31.67 -8.25
CA PHE A 383 4.49 -31.70 -9.67
C PHE A 383 3.01 -31.45 -9.91
N GLY A 384 2.12 -31.97 -9.07
CA GLY A 384 0.67 -31.82 -9.16
C GLY A 384 0.19 -30.38 -9.03
N SER A 385 0.55 -29.72 -7.92
CA SER A 385 0.04 -28.39 -7.60
C SER A 385 0.82 -27.28 -8.30
N ILE A 386 2.15 -27.36 -8.29
CA ILE A 386 3.00 -26.28 -8.79
C ILE A 386 2.92 -26.17 -10.32
N SER A 387 2.70 -27.26 -11.06
CA SER A 387 2.53 -27.17 -12.52
C SER A 387 1.30 -26.36 -12.92
N VAL A 388 0.19 -26.53 -12.18
CA VAL A 388 -1.07 -25.81 -12.43
C VAL A 388 -0.90 -24.33 -12.09
N ILE A 389 -0.26 -24.02 -10.96
CA ILE A 389 0.04 -22.64 -10.56
C ILE A 389 0.96 -21.96 -11.59
N THR A 390 2.06 -22.62 -11.96
CA THR A 390 3.05 -22.08 -12.90
C THR A 390 2.43 -21.88 -14.29
N GLY A 391 1.59 -22.80 -14.74
CA GLY A 391 0.83 -22.68 -15.99
C GLY A 391 -0.15 -21.51 -16.01
N ALA A 392 -0.68 -21.12 -14.84
CA ALA A 392 -1.53 -19.94 -14.71
C ALA A 392 -0.75 -18.63 -14.50
N GLU A 393 0.44 -18.64 -13.90
CA GLU A 393 1.17 -17.41 -13.53
C GLU A 393 2.27 -16.99 -14.54
N THR A 394 2.86 -17.93 -15.28
CA THR A 394 4.01 -17.68 -16.17
C THR A 394 3.69 -17.05 -17.54
N PRO A 395 2.56 -17.37 -18.20
CA PRO A 395 2.30 -16.85 -19.55
C PRO A 395 2.17 -15.32 -19.61
N HIS A 396 2.66 -14.75 -20.72
CA HIS A 396 2.46 -13.33 -21.04
C HIS A 396 0.97 -13.00 -21.17
N LEU A 397 0.52 -11.84 -20.69
CA LEU A 397 -0.90 -11.42 -20.67
C LEU A 397 -1.59 -11.57 -22.05
N ARG A 398 -0.97 -11.07 -23.11
CA ARG A 398 -1.44 -11.20 -24.50
C ARG A 398 -1.51 -12.64 -25.06
N LEU A 399 -0.59 -13.53 -24.67
CA LEU A 399 -0.46 -14.91 -25.17
C LEU A 399 -0.93 -15.94 -24.14
N ARG A 400 -1.62 -15.48 -23.09
CA ARG A 400 -1.89 -16.25 -21.87
C ARG A 400 -2.73 -17.48 -22.16
N ASP A 401 -3.84 -17.27 -22.86
CA ASP A 401 -4.75 -18.34 -23.25
C ASP A 401 -4.06 -19.37 -24.16
N GLN A 402 -3.31 -18.93 -25.17
CA GLN A 402 -2.61 -19.82 -26.12
C GLN A 402 -1.51 -20.63 -25.44
N THR A 403 -0.70 -20.01 -24.58
CA THR A 403 0.36 -20.70 -23.83
C THR A 403 -0.24 -21.76 -22.91
N SER A 404 -1.35 -21.44 -22.24
CA SER A 404 -2.08 -22.39 -21.38
C SER A 404 -2.61 -23.57 -22.19
N VAL A 405 -3.24 -23.32 -23.35
CA VAL A 405 -3.73 -24.36 -24.26
C VAL A 405 -2.59 -25.30 -24.69
N VAL A 406 -1.44 -24.75 -25.13
CA VAL A 406 -0.28 -25.57 -25.53
C VAL A 406 0.23 -26.41 -24.36
N ALA A 407 0.37 -25.84 -23.17
CA ALA A 407 0.84 -26.56 -21.99
C ALA A 407 -0.11 -27.72 -21.62
N TRP A 408 -1.42 -27.50 -21.64
CA TRP A 408 -2.42 -28.54 -21.38
C TRP A 408 -2.45 -29.62 -22.45
N ILE A 409 -2.31 -29.28 -23.74
CA ILE A 409 -2.22 -30.27 -24.81
C ILE A 409 -0.97 -31.13 -24.62
N VAL A 410 0.19 -30.52 -24.31
CA VAL A 410 1.42 -31.30 -24.07
C VAL A 410 1.23 -32.24 -22.88
N ARG A 411 0.58 -31.77 -21.81
CA ARG A 411 0.21 -32.62 -20.66
C ARG A 411 -0.62 -33.82 -21.09
N ILE A 412 -1.67 -33.59 -21.88
CA ILE A 412 -2.59 -34.63 -22.36
C ILE A 412 -1.85 -35.62 -23.29
N VAL A 413 -0.96 -35.13 -24.15
CA VAL A 413 -0.12 -35.98 -25.01
C VAL A 413 0.83 -36.84 -24.17
N CYS A 414 1.46 -36.27 -23.14
CA CYS A 414 2.31 -37.03 -22.22
C CYS A 414 1.50 -38.08 -21.46
N ASP A 415 0.30 -37.73 -20.98
CA ASP A 415 -0.61 -38.68 -20.34
C ASP A 415 -1.01 -39.79 -21.31
N PHE A 416 -1.31 -39.47 -22.57
CA PHE A 416 -1.63 -40.48 -23.58
C PHE A 416 -0.46 -41.44 -23.80
N VAL A 417 0.76 -40.94 -23.94
CA VAL A 417 1.95 -41.78 -24.12
C VAL A 417 2.16 -42.69 -22.90
N VAL A 418 2.05 -42.15 -21.69
CA VAL A 418 2.21 -42.92 -20.45
C VAL A 418 1.10 -43.96 -20.31
N SER A 419 -0.16 -43.54 -20.38
CA SER A 419 -1.33 -44.38 -20.14
C SER A 419 -1.54 -45.43 -21.23
N TYR A 420 -1.15 -45.15 -22.48
CA TYR A 420 -1.16 -46.14 -23.55
C TYR A 420 -0.04 -47.17 -23.42
N SER A 421 1.17 -46.76 -23.03
CA SER A 421 2.31 -47.67 -22.92
C SER A 421 2.29 -48.52 -21.64
N LEU A 422 1.70 -48.00 -20.57
CA LEU A 422 1.78 -48.60 -19.24
C LEU A 422 1.21 -50.04 -19.14
N PRO A 423 0.04 -50.41 -19.72
CA PRO A 423 -0.42 -51.80 -19.73
C PRO A 423 0.59 -52.77 -20.35
N TYR A 424 1.24 -52.37 -21.44
CA TYR A 424 2.29 -53.17 -22.09
C TYR A 424 3.58 -53.26 -21.26
N LEU A 425 3.83 -52.29 -20.39
CA LEU A 425 4.95 -52.36 -19.45
C LEU A 425 4.66 -53.29 -18.26
N LEU A 426 3.40 -53.47 -17.90
CA LEU A 426 2.96 -54.25 -16.72
C LEU A 426 2.59 -55.70 -17.06
N ASP A 427 2.04 -55.98 -18.25
CA ASP A 427 1.50 -57.30 -18.60
C ASP A 427 2.59 -58.32 -19.01
N ALA A 428 2.38 -59.59 -18.64
CA ALA A 428 3.31 -60.71 -18.78
C ALA A 428 3.70 -61.16 -20.23
N PRO A 429 2.91 -60.96 -21.31
CA PRO A 429 3.39 -61.30 -22.66
C PRO A 429 4.33 -60.24 -23.25
N TYR A 430 4.59 -59.13 -22.54
CA TYR A 430 5.40 -58.00 -23.02
C TYR A 430 6.64 -57.75 -22.13
N ALA A 431 6.66 -56.67 -21.35
CA ALA A 431 7.85 -56.27 -20.59
C ALA A 431 7.88 -56.77 -19.14
N ASP A 432 6.72 -57.12 -18.56
CA ASP A 432 6.55 -57.63 -17.18
C ASP A 432 7.39 -56.90 -16.11
N LEU A 433 7.43 -55.56 -16.20
CA LEU A 433 8.27 -54.76 -15.31
C LEU A 433 7.68 -54.66 -13.89
N GLN A 434 6.36 -54.84 -13.74
CA GLN A 434 5.65 -54.75 -12.44
C GLN A 434 6.08 -53.48 -11.66
N SER A 435 6.51 -53.61 -10.40
CA SER A 435 7.00 -52.47 -9.60
C SER A 435 8.30 -51.85 -10.10
N LYS A 436 9.09 -52.53 -10.96
CA LYS A 436 10.35 -52.00 -11.53
C LYS A 436 10.12 -50.81 -12.47
N VAL A 437 8.89 -50.60 -12.93
CA VAL A 437 8.49 -49.37 -13.64
C VAL A 437 8.80 -48.11 -12.81
N GLY A 438 8.90 -48.23 -11.48
CA GLY A 438 9.39 -47.18 -10.58
C GLY A 438 10.79 -46.64 -10.93
N PHE A 439 11.68 -47.42 -11.54
CA PHE A 439 12.97 -46.91 -12.00
C PHE A 439 12.84 -45.95 -13.19
N ILE A 440 11.90 -46.23 -14.12
CA ILE A 440 11.65 -45.39 -15.28
C ILE A 440 11.08 -44.04 -14.83
N TYR A 441 9.99 -44.07 -14.07
CA TYR A 441 9.35 -42.85 -13.60
C TYR A 441 10.18 -42.12 -12.54
N GLY A 442 10.95 -42.84 -11.72
CA GLY A 442 11.90 -42.25 -10.78
C GLY A 442 13.02 -41.47 -11.49
N ALA A 443 13.57 -42.01 -12.58
CA ALA A 443 14.56 -41.30 -13.40
C ALA A 443 13.97 -40.06 -14.08
N LEU A 444 12.76 -40.18 -14.64
CA LEU A 444 12.05 -39.02 -15.23
C LEU A 444 11.70 -37.96 -14.18
N ALA A 445 11.33 -38.37 -12.96
CA ALA A 445 11.11 -37.45 -11.85
C ALA A 445 12.41 -36.75 -11.41
N ALA A 446 13.54 -37.45 -11.37
CA ALA A 446 14.84 -36.84 -11.11
C ALA A 446 15.20 -35.77 -12.16
N LEU A 447 14.96 -36.06 -13.45
CA LEU A 447 15.10 -35.09 -14.53
C LEU A 447 14.15 -33.89 -14.35
N GLY A 448 12.93 -34.12 -13.87
CA GLY A 448 11.97 -33.07 -13.52
C GLY A 448 12.49 -32.15 -12.41
N VAL A 449 13.08 -32.70 -11.35
CA VAL A 449 13.69 -31.94 -10.24
C VAL A 449 14.89 -31.13 -10.75
N ILE A 450 15.78 -31.73 -11.53
CA ILE A 450 16.95 -31.04 -12.12
C ILE A 450 16.47 -29.90 -13.02
N SER A 451 15.49 -30.15 -13.88
CA SER A 451 14.93 -29.14 -14.77
C SER A 451 14.26 -28.00 -14.00
N GLY A 452 13.49 -28.32 -12.96
CA GLY A 452 12.90 -27.33 -12.06
C GLY A 452 13.95 -26.48 -11.34
N TYR A 453 15.08 -27.07 -10.93
CA TYR A 453 16.17 -26.33 -10.28
C TYR A 453 16.75 -25.23 -11.18
N PHE A 454 16.90 -25.49 -12.48
CA PHE A 454 17.49 -24.55 -13.44
C PHE A 454 16.49 -23.56 -14.05
N PHE A 455 15.27 -24.01 -14.33
CA PHE A 455 14.34 -23.28 -15.19
C PHE A 455 13.11 -22.73 -14.48
N LEU A 456 12.71 -23.27 -13.32
CA LEU A 456 11.51 -22.80 -12.61
C LEU A 456 11.80 -21.47 -11.88
N PRO A 457 11.11 -20.37 -12.23
CA PRO A 457 11.26 -19.10 -11.55
C PRO A 457 10.52 -19.08 -10.20
N GLU A 458 10.91 -18.17 -9.31
CA GLU A 458 10.09 -17.85 -8.13
C GLU A 458 9.09 -16.74 -8.49
N LEU A 459 7.80 -17.02 -8.30
CA LEU A 459 6.68 -16.17 -8.73
C LEU A 459 5.89 -15.58 -7.55
N THR A 460 6.25 -15.95 -6.31
CA THR A 460 5.49 -15.61 -5.11
C THR A 460 5.45 -14.11 -4.85
N GLY A 461 4.25 -13.60 -4.55
CA GLY A 461 4.04 -12.22 -4.15
C GLY A 461 4.17 -11.19 -5.28
N ARG A 462 4.31 -11.62 -6.54
CA ARG A 462 4.49 -10.73 -7.70
C ARG A 462 3.19 -10.51 -8.46
N SER A 463 3.00 -9.29 -8.95
CA SER A 463 1.94 -9.00 -9.93
C SER A 463 2.35 -9.55 -11.30
N LEU A 464 1.37 -9.73 -12.21
CA LEU A 464 1.68 -10.25 -13.55
C LEU A 464 2.50 -9.25 -14.37
N GLU A 465 2.34 -7.97 -14.03
CA GLU A 465 2.96 -6.81 -14.65
C GLU A 465 4.43 -6.65 -14.20
N GLU A 466 4.76 -6.94 -12.94
CA GLU A 466 6.18 -7.03 -12.53
C GLU A 466 6.88 -8.22 -13.16
N LEU A 467 6.19 -9.36 -13.24
CA LEU A 467 6.74 -10.51 -13.93
C LEU A 467 7.03 -10.12 -15.37
N GLU A 468 6.12 -9.39 -16.03
CA GLU A 468 6.34 -8.84 -17.37
C GLU A 468 7.61 -7.98 -17.45
N GLU A 469 7.79 -7.04 -16.53
CA GLU A 469 8.98 -6.20 -16.44
C GLU A 469 10.27 -7.04 -16.27
N MET A 470 10.27 -8.01 -15.36
CA MET A 470 11.41 -8.91 -15.13
C MET A 470 11.76 -9.74 -16.36
N TRP A 471 10.74 -10.19 -17.08
CA TRP A 471 10.89 -10.93 -18.32
C TRP A 471 11.44 -10.02 -19.43
N GLN A 472 10.99 -8.77 -19.54
CA GLN A 472 11.51 -7.78 -20.48
C GLN A 472 12.98 -7.43 -20.20
N GLN A 473 13.35 -7.30 -18.92
CA GLN A 473 14.74 -7.13 -18.46
C GLN A 473 15.61 -8.41 -18.61
N ARG A 474 15.04 -9.52 -19.10
CA ARG A 474 15.72 -10.81 -19.38
C ARG A 474 16.44 -11.42 -18.18
N ILE A 475 15.90 -11.26 -16.99
CA ILE A 475 16.51 -11.75 -15.76
C ILE A 475 16.57 -13.29 -15.77
N PRO A 476 17.63 -13.94 -15.26
CA PRO A 476 17.65 -15.38 -15.08
C PRO A 476 16.57 -15.84 -14.09
N ALA A 477 15.78 -16.88 -14.41
CA ALA A 477 14.73 -17.45 -13.55
C ALA A 477 15.18 -17.73 -12.10
N ARG A 478 16.46 -18.05 -11.91
CA ARG A 478 17.07 -18.30 -10.59
C ARG A 478 17.27 -17.04 -9.73
N LYS A 479 17.31 -15.85 -10.35
CA LYS A 479 17.47 -14.54 -9.69
C LYS A 479 16.16 -13.78 -9.57
N PHE A 480 15.02 -14.41 -9.89
CA PHE A 480 13.71 -13.77 -9.78
C PHE A 480 13.37 -13.38 -8.34
N SER A 481 13.88 -14.13 -7.35
CA SER A 481 13.76 -13.78 -5.93
C SER A 481 14.48 -12.48 -5.57
N ASP A 482 15.57 -12.17 -6.26
CA ASP A 482 16.53 -11.11 -5.84
C ASP A 482 16.23 -9.76 -6.49
N TRP A 483 15.32 -9.73 -7.47
CA TRP A 483 14.98 -8.53 -8.23
C TRP A 483 14.00 -7.62 -7.49
N LYS A 484 14.17 -6.31 -7.64
CA LYS A 484 13.33 -5.26 -7.07
C LYS A 484 12.78 -4.41 -8.21
N SER A 485 11.49 -4.09 -8.17
CA SER A 485 10.81 -3.31 -9.22
C SER A 485 11.08 -1.82 -9.02
N ASP A 486 11.30 -1.11 -10.14
CA ASP A 486 11.45 0.35 -10.20
C ASP A 486 10.12 1.06 -10.57
N VAL A 487 9.03 0.31 -10.80
CA VAL A 487 7.74 0.84 -11.27
C VAL A 487 6.75 1.00 -10.11
N ASP A 488 6.42 2.26 -9.84
CA ASP A 488 5.67 2.78 -8.68
C ASP A 488 4.14 2.44 -8.63
N GLY A 489 3.71 1.32 -9.22
CA GLY A 489 2.26 1.04 -9.38
C GLY A 489 1.79 -0.42 -9.30
N SER A 490 2.68 -1.40 -9.16
CA SER A 490 2.29 -2.82 -9.20
C SER A 490 2.30 -3.48 -7.81
N PHE A 491 1.38 -4.43 -7.58
CA PHE A 491 1.13 -4.96 -6.23
C PHE A 491 2.28 -5.81 -5.65
N GLY A 492 3.29 -6.24 -6.40
CA GLY A 492 4.49 -6.84 -5.78
C GLY A 492 5.64 -5.86 -5.54
N ALA A 493 5.56 -4.64 -6.09
CA ALA A 493 6.24 -3.51 -5.47
C ALA A 493 5.67 -3.28 -4.05
N LYS A 494 4.39 -3.63 -3.82
CA LYS A 494 3.82 -3.73 -2.47
C LYS A 494 4.31 -4.92 -1.66
N THR A 495 4.90 -6.00 -2.20
CA THR A 495 5.47 -7.09 -1.36
C THR A 495 6.94 -6.87 -1.02
N GLY A 496 7.74 -6.28 -1.92
CA GLY A 496 9.00 -5.65 -1.54
C GLY A 496 8.79 -4.54 -0.50
N ARG A 497 7.70 -3.77 -0.66
CA ARG A 497 7.14 -2.90 0.38
C ARG A 497 6.14 -3.61 1.30
N LEU A 498 6.11 -4.92 1.55
CA LEU A 498 5.42 -5.52 2.73
C LEU A 498 6.42 -6.08 3.72
N GLU A 499 7.67 -6.25 3.29
CA GLU A 499 8.81 -6.13 4.18
C GLU A 499 9.05 -4.65 4.57
N GLY A 500 8.67 -3.71 3.69
CA GLY A 500 8.61 -2.26 3.94
C GLY A 500 7.31 -1.74 4.58
N HIS A 501 6.14 -2.29 4.25
CA HIS A 501 4.85 -1.93 4.85
C HIS A 501 4.79 -2.58 6.21
N GLY A 502 4.57 -1.70 7.17
CA GLY A 502 4.76 -1.97 8.57
C GLY A 502 6.07 -1.43 9.10
N MET A 503 6.96 -0.84 8.30
CA MET A 503 8.06 -0.03 8.87
C MET A 503 7.51 1.29 9.41
N GLU A 504 6.55 1.88 8.71
CA GLU A 504 5.72 3.00 9.14
C GLU A 504 4.80 2.61 10.31
N ASP A 505 4.14 1.45 10.27
CA ASP A 505 3.31 0.99 11.41
C ASP A 505 4.17 0.63 12.61
N LYS A 506 5.35 0.02 12.42
CA LYS A 506 6.32 -0.23 13.49
C LYS A 506 6.89 1.07 14.03
N ALA A 507 7.17 2.05 13.17
CA ALA A 507 7.63 3.37 13.58
C ALA A 507 6.55 4.06 14.42
N TYR A 508 5.30 4.07 13.97
CA TYR A 508 4.16 4.59 14.69
C TYR A 508 3.94 3.87 16.03
N ALA A 509 3.88 2.53 16.03
CA ALA A 509 3.74 1.73 17.25
C ALA A 509 4.89 1.97 18.24
N SER A 510 6.11 2.18 17.73
CA SER A 510 7.29 2.51 18.53
C SER A 510 7.14 3.87 19.21
N VAL A 511 6.82 4.94 18.47
CA VAL A 511 6.68 6.29 19.04
C VAL A 511 5.49 6.35 20.00
N GLN A 512 4.42 5.62 19.70
CA GLN A 512 3.25 5.50 20.57
C GLN A 512 3.61 4.82 21.90
N ALA A 513 4.32 3.68 21.85
CA ALA A 513 4.77 2.99 23.05
C ALA A 513 5.76 3.83 23.87
N ALA A 514 6.67 4.53 23.20
CA ALA A 514 7.63 5.41 23.84
C ALA A 514 6.94 6.59 24.56
N PHE A 515 5.95 7.24 23.92
CA PHE A 515 5.17 8.30 24.58
C PHE A 515 4.34 7.76 25.75
N ALA A 516 3.66 6.63 25.56
CA ALA A 516 2.83 5.99 26.59
C ALA A 516 3.62 5.61 27.85
N SER A 517 4.90 5.25 27.70
CA SER A 517 5.79 4.97 28.84
C SER A 517 6.11 6.20 29.70
N GLY A 518 5.83 7.41 29.20
CA GLY A 518 6.17 8.67 29.85
C GLY A 518 7.64 9.09 29.70
N ARG A 519 8.47 8.34 28.94
CA ARG A 519 9.91 8.63 28.82
C ARG A 519 10.24 10.01 28.26
N THR A 520 9.36 10.58 27.44
CA THR A 520 9.55 11.89 26.78
C THR A 520 9.20 13.07 27.69
N LYS A 521 8.50 12.82 28.81
CA LYS A 521 7.99 13.88 29.69
C LYS A 521 9.08 14.63 30.47
N PRO A 522 10.08 13.96 31.08
CA PRO A 522 11.15 14.64 31.84
C PRO A 522 11.92 15.63 30.99
N LYS A 523 12.19 16.82 31.53
CA LYS A 523 12.92 17.87 30.81
C LYS A 523 14.37 17.47 30.52
N GLU A 524 14.94 16.59 31.34
CA GLU A 524 16.28 16.01 31.17
C GLU A 524 16.37 15.24 29.85
N TRP A 525 15.37 14.41 29.54
CA TRP A 525 15.31 13.71 28.25
C TRP A 525 15.23 14.71 27.09
N ARG A 526 14.39 15.73 27.20
CA ARG A 526 14.25 16.78 26.16
C ARG A 526 15.59 17.47 25.90
N ARG A 527 16.28 17.92 26.96
CA ARG A 527 17.62 18.53 26.85
C ARG A 527 18.63 17.60 26.21
N GLN A 528 18.61 16.31 26.58
CA GLN A 528 19.52 15.33 26.01
C GLN A 528 19.28 15.15 24.51
N GLN A 529 18.03 15.02 24.09
CA GLN A 529 17.69 14.89 22.66
C GLN A 529 18.05 16.16 21.88
N LEU A 530 17.79 17.35 22.42
CA LEU A 530 18.16 18.63 21.78
C LEU A 530 19.67 18.76 21.61
N LYS A 531 20.47 18.44 22.64
CA LYS A 531 21.95 18.43 22.54
C LYS A 531 22.43 17.43 21.50
N LYS A 532 21.82 16.25 21.42
CA LYS A 532 22.13 15.22 20.41
C LYS A 532 21.75 15.67 19.00
N ALA A 533 20.62 16.37 18.84
CA ALA A 533 20.22 16.94 17.55
C ALA A 533 21.22 17.98 17.06
N TRP A 534 21.79 18.80 17.95
CA TRP A 534 22.85 19.75 17.61
C TRP A 534 24.09 19.04 17.07
N TRP A 535 24.59 18.02 17.78
CA TRP A 535 25.74 17.22 17.34
C TRP A 535 25.45 16.41 16.07
N MET A 536 24.23 15.88 15.93
CA MET A 536 23.81 15.20 14.70
C MET A 536 23.96 16.08 13.47
N ILE A 537 23.63 17.38 13.60
CA ILE A 537 23.78 18.35 12.52
C ILE A 537 25.27 18.68 12.30
N GLU A 538 26.01 18.98 13.37
CA GLU A 538 27.42 19.38 13.29
C GLU A 538 28.30 18.26 12.71
N ASP A 539 28.20 17.04 13.25
CA ASP A 539 29.01 15.88 12.84
C ASP A 539 28.71 15.43 11.39
N ASN A 540 27.60 15.89 10.81
CA ASN A 540 27.18 15.54 9.45
C ASN A 540 27.06 16.76 8.54
N ARG A 541 27.63 17.92 8.92
CA ARG A 541 27.51 19.18 8.17
C ARG A 541 27.86 19.01 6.69
N ASP A 542 29.01 18.42 6.39
CA ASP A 542 29.46 18.22 5.00
C ASP A 542 28.52 17.29 4.21
N ARG A 543 27.98 16.27 4.86
CA ARG A 543 27.02 15.33 4.24
C ARG A 543 25.69 16.03 3.94
N LEU A 544 25.23 16.90 4.84
CA LEU A 544 24.02 17.69 4.66
C LEU A 544 24.20 18.71 3.53
N CYS A 545 25.34 19.42 3.49
CA CYS A 545 25.69 20.32 2.39
C CYS A 545 25.77 19.59 1.04
N ALA A 546 26.43 18.42 0.99
CA ALA A 546 26.51 17.61 -0.22
C ALA A 546 25.13 17.13 -0.70
N ALA A 547 24.24 16.73 0.22
CA ALA A 547 22.89 16.32 -0.10
C ALA A 547 22.05 17.48 -0.67
N MET A 548 22.08 18.66 -0.03
CA MET A 548 21.40 19.86 -0.54
C MET A 548 21.97 20.30 -1.90
N HIS A 549 23.27 20.15 -2.10
CA HIS A 549 23.89 20.40 -3.41
C HIS A 549 23.41 19.40 -4.48
N ALA A 550 23.29 18.12 -4.15
CA ALA A 550 22.78 17.12 -5.09
C ALA A 550 21.32 17.39 -5.51
N ASP A 551 20.45 17.69 -4.54
CA ASP A 551 19.02 17.89 -4.79
C ASP A 551 18.72 19.24 -5.45
N LEU A 552 19.35 20.33 -5.00
CA LEU A 552 18.99 21.71 -5.40
C LEU A 552 20.14 22.49 -6.04
N ARG A 553 21.34 21.92 -6.16
CA ARG A 553 22.58 22.66 -6.48
C ARG A 553 22.76 23.86 -5.54
N LYS A 554 22.36 23.68 -4.28
CA LYS A 554 22.47 24.71 -3.26
C LYS A 554 23.94 25.01 -3.01
N HIS A 555 24.31 26.28 -3.02
CA HIS A 555 25.66 26.68 -2.65
C HIS A 555 25.90 26.38 -1.17
N GLU A 556 27.15 26.12 -0.78
CA GLU A 556 27.47 25.81 0.62
C GLU A 556 27.03 26.94 1.56
N PHE A 557 27.23 28.19 1.15
CA PHE A 557 26.77 29.36 1.93
C PHE A 557 25.26 29.31 2.21
N GLU A 558 24.42 29.07 1.19
CA GLU A 558 22.97 28.98 1.37
C GLU A 558 22.59 27.79 2.26
N SER A 559 23.27 26.65 2.07
CA SER A 559 23.05 25.44 2.87
C SER A 559 23.36 25.68 4.35
N VAL A 560 24.49 26.33 4.63
CA VAL A 560 24.99 26.55 5.98
C VAL A 560 24.18 27.63 6.69
N VAL A 561 23.98 28.79 6.05
CA VAL A 561 23.35 29.94 6.69
C VAL A 561 21.84 29.78 6.79
N PHE A 562 21.17 29.33 5.73
CA PHE A 562 19.70 29.30 5.68
C PHE A 562 19.09 28.02 6.25
N GLU A 563 19.86 26.96 6.47
CA GLU A 563 19.34 25.72 7.05
C GLU A 563 20.10 25.25 8.28
N ILE A 564 21.42 25.03 8.18
CA ILE A 564 22.20 24.40 9.25
C ILE A 564 22.31 25.29 10.49
N ILE A 565 22.90 26.48 10.34
CA ILE A 565 23.10 27.43 11.45
C ILE A 565 21.74 27.89 12.01
N MET A 566 20.73 28.03 11.16
CA MET A 566 19.39 28.39 11.57
C MET A 566 18.81 27.35 12.56
N VAL A 567 18.89 26.05 12.24
CA VAL A 567 18.42 24.98 13.14
C VAL A 567 19.30 24.88 14.38
N GLN A 568 20.62 24.99 14.25
CA GLN A 568 21.55 24.94 15.39
C GLN A 568 21.27 26.06 16.40
N ASN A 569 21.05 27.28 15.93
CA ASN A 569 20.71 28.42 16.77
C ASN A 569 19.35 28.23 17.45
N GLU A 570 18.36 27.68 16.75
CA GLU A 570 17.04 27.34 17.33
C GLU A 570 17.18 26.33 18.47
N ILE A 571 18.05 25.32 18.31
CA ILE A 571 18.33 24.33 19.36
C ILE A 571 18.95 24.99 20.59
N ILE A 572 19.95 25.86 20.41
CA ILE A 572 20.59 26.57 21.52
C ILE A 572 19.59 27.48 22.23
N SER A 573 18.84 28.30 21.49
CA SER A 573 17.80 29.17 22.07
C SER A 573 16.76 28.36 22.86
N THR A 574 16.34 27.21 22.29
CA THR A 574 15.39 26.30 22.96
C THR A 574 15.97 25.71 24.23
N LEU A 575 17.25 25.33 24.25
CA LEU A 575 17.93 24.81 25.45
C LEU A 575 18.01 25.87 26.55
N ASP A 576 18.37 27.10 26.20
CA ASP A 576 18.51 28.22 27.13
C ASP A 576 17.17 28.63 27.74
N ASN A 577 16.08 28.51 26.96
CA ASN A 577 14.76 28.96 27.36
C ASN A 577 13.79 27.84 27.78
N LEU A 578 14.19 26.56 27.72
CA LEU A 578 13.29 25.41 27.91
C LEU A 578 12.49 25.53 29.21
N ASP A 579 13.11 25.92 30.31
CA ASP A 579 12.43 26.04 31.61
C ASP A 579 11.41 27.17 31.64
N ASN A 580 11.75 28.31 31.04
CA ASN A 580 10.88 29.47 30.98
C ASN A 580 9.67 29.20 30.07
N TRP A 581 9.90 28.67 28.87
CA TRP A 581 8.85 28.44 27.89
C TRP A 581 7.90 27.30 28.27
N THR A 582 8.35 26.33 29.08
CA THR A 582 7.51 25.23 29.59
C THR A 582 6.95 25.47 30.99
N LYS A 583 7.15 26.66 31.57
CA LYS A 583 6.70 26.99 32.92
C LYS A 583 5.18 27.02 33.03
N ASP A 584 4.67 26.54 34.17
CA ASP A 584 3.26 26.67 34.57
C ASP A 584 2.87 28.15 34.67
N GLU A 585 1.71 28.48 34.10
CA GLU A 585 1.12 29.82 34.17
C GLU A 585 0.08 29.89 35.28
N LYS A 586 -0.11 31.10 35.82
CA LYS A 586 -1.06 31.37 36.89
C LYS A 586 -2.10 32.36 36.38
N PRO A 587 -3.39 31.97 36.28
CA PRO A 587 -4.45 32.91 35.99
C PRO A 587 -4.51 34.05 37.02
N THR A 588 -5.21 35.13 36.66
CA THR A 588 -5.41 36.27 37.57
C THR A 588 -5.98 35.80 38.92
N ARG A 589 -5.32 36.21 40.00
CA ARG A 589 -5.71 35.89 41.38
C ARG A 589 -6.81 36.80 41.93
N LYS A 590 -7.34 37.71 41.09
CA LYS A 590 -8.50 38.54 41.44
C LYS A 590 -9.80 37.73 41.55
N ASP A 591 -9.86 36.60 40.84
CA ASP A 591 -10.97 35.66 40.96
C ASP A 591 -10.79 34.77 42.21
N PRO A 592 -11.78 34.67 43.11
CA PRO A 592 -11.66 33.90 44.34
C PRO A 592 -11.39 32.40 44.11
N ILE A 593 -11.93 31.81 43.05
CA ILE A 593 -11.70 30.39 42.72
C ILE A 593 -10.24 30.22 42.31
N ASN A 594 -9.71 31.12 41.48
CA ASN A 594 -8.31 31.09 41.11
C ASN A 594 -7.39 31.27 42.32
N PHE A 595 -7.68 32.19 43.24
CA PHE A 595 -6.84 32.39 44.41
C PHE A 595 -6.88 31.19 45.37
N PHE A 596 -8.06 30.84 45.89
CA PHE A 596 -8.20 29.82 46.93
C PHE A 596 -8.08 28.39 46.39
N GLY A 597 -8.47 28.14 45.13
CA GLY A 597 -8.26 26.86 44.47
C GLY A 597 -6.82 26.66 43.98
N GLY A 598 -5.94 27.66 44.09
CA GLY A 598 -4.55 27.54 43.68
C GLY A 598 -4.40 27.25 42.19
N THR A 599 -5.32 27.75 41.34
CA THR A 599 -5.39 27.40 39.92
C THR A 599 -4.07 27.65 39.18
N VAL A 600 -3.64 26.68 38.35
CA VAL A 600 -2.48 26.78 37.44
C VAL A 600 -2.85 26.24 36.06
N VAL A 601 -2.20 26.76 35.02
CA VAL A 601 -2.31 26.29 33.63
C VAL A 601 -0.97 25.69 33.23
N ARG A 602 -0.95 24.39 32.96
CA ARG A 602 0.25 23.66 32.54
C ARG A 602 0.27 23.48 31.04
N LYS A 603 1.46 23.48 30.46
CA LYS A 603 1.71 23.10 29.06
C LYS A 603 2.08 21.62 29.05
N GLU A 604 1.18 20.78 28.56
CA GLU A 604 1.41 19.32 28.46
C GLU A 604 1.63 18.94 26.99
N PRO A 605 2.55 17.99 26.68
CA PRO A 605 2.76 17.53 25.31
C PRO A 605 1.48 16.94 24.74
N LEU A 606 1.19 17.22 23.46
CA LEU A 606 0.03 16.64 22.77
C LEU A 606 0.11 15.11 22.69
N GLY A 607 1.28 14.58 22.34
CA GLY A 607 1.51 13.13 22.31
C GLY A 607 2.44 12.67 21.20
N VAL A 608 1.93 11.85 20.29
CA VAL A 608 2.63 11.40 19.09
C VAL A 608 2.38 12.39 17.96
N THR A 609 3.44 12.98 17.43
CA THR A 609 3.36 14.04 16.42
C THR A 609 3.96 13.58 15.09
N LEU A 610 3.24 13.80 14.00
CA LEU A 610 3.74 13.60 12.63
C LEU A 610 4.26 14.91 12.07
N ILE A 611 5.46 14.91 11.50
CA ILE A 611 6.07 16.06 10.82
C ILE A 611 6.30 15.68 9.36
N ILE A 612 5.69 16.40 8.43
CA ILE A 612 5.80 16.20 6.99
C ILE A 612 6.49 17.43 6.40
N SER A 613 7.75 17.28 5.95
CA SER A 613 8.55 18.41 5.47
C SER A 613 8.46 18.61 3.95
N ALA A 614 8.67 19.85 3.50
CA ALA A 614 8.83 20.20 2.09
C ALA A 614 10.28 20.00 1.61
N TRP A 615 10.48 20.12 0.30
CA TRP A 615 11.74 19.82 -0.39
C TRP A 615 12.66 21.03 -0.61
N ASN A 616 12.17 22.24 -0.47
CA ASN A 616 12.90 23.46 -0.84
C ASN A 616 13.94 23.90 0.19
N CYS A 617 13.64 23.68 1.47
CA CYS A 617 14.59 23.76 2.59
C CYS A 617 14.48 22.45 3.39
N PRO A 618 14.98 21.33 2.82
CA PRO A 618 14.60 19.99 3.27
C PRO A 618 15.15 19.64 4.66
N ILE A 619 16.21 20.30 5.12
CA ILE A 619 16.80 20.08 6.43
C ILE A 619 16.08 20.93 7.48
N SER A 620 15.93 22.23 7.25
CA SER A 620 15.31 23.11 8.25
C SER A 620 13.83 22.80 8.48
N LEU A 621 13.07 22.56 7.40
CA LEU A 621 11.64 22.28 7.48
C LEU A 621 11.31 20.91 8.08
N ALA A 622 12.29 20.00 8.17
CA ALA A 622 12.16 18.75 8.91
C ALA A 622 12.57 18.93 10.38
N LEU A 623 13.70 19.60 10.63
CA LEU A 623 14.34 19.60 11.94
C LEU A 623 13.83 20.70 12.88
N GLN A 624 13.46 21.89 12.40
CA GLN A 624 12.90 22.95 13.25
C GLN A 624 11.59 22.54 13.94
N PRO A 625 10.57 22.01 13.24
CA PRO A 625 9.38 21.51 13.93
C PRO A 625 9.69 20.31 14.83
N MET A 626 10.69 19.47 14.50
CA MET A 626 11.11 18.36 15.37
C MET A 626 11.71 18.88 16.70
N VAL A 627 12.52 19.94 16.64
CA VAL A 627 13.08 20.61 17.83
C VAL A 627 11.97 21.12 18.74
N ALA A 628 10.96 21.78 18.18
CA ALA A 628 9.80 22.27 18.93
C ALA A 628 9.00 21.12 19.56
N ALA A 629 8.74 20.03 18.83
CA ALA A 629 8.02 18.87 19.34
C ALA A 629 8.78 18.15 20.48
N ILE A 630 10.11 17.99 20.35
CA ILE A 630 10.97 17.43 21.41
C ILE A 630 10.92 18.34 22.65
N ALA A 631 11.01 19.66 22.47
CA ALA A 631 10.96 20.62 23.57
C ALA A 631 9.61 20.64 24.28
N ALA A 632 8.50 20.42 23.57
CA ALA A 632 7.18 20.21 24.15
C ALA A 632 7.05 18.86 24.91
N GLY A 633 7.88 17.87 24.58
CA GLY A 633 7.89 16.54 25.21
C GLY A 633 7.10 15.49 24.44
N CYS A 634 6.86 15.70 23.15
CA CYS A 634 6.19 14.77 22.26
C CYS A 634 7.11 13.63 21.80
N ALA A 635 6.52 12.52 21.38
CA ALA A 635 7.21 11.55 20.53
C ALA A 635 6.98 11.94 19.06
N VAL A 636 7.99 11.75 18.22
CA VAL A 636 8.03 12.37 16.88
C VAL A 636 8.24 11.33 15.79
N MET A 637 7.39 11.39 14.76
CA MET A 637 7.59 10.71 13.50
C MET A 637 7.83 11.77 12.43
N VAL A 638 9.04 11.80 11.85
CA VAL A 638 9.43 12.73 10.80
C VAL A 638 9.38 12.02 9.45
N LYS A 639 8.76 12.65 8.47
CA LYS A 639 8.72 12.25 7.07
C LYS A 639 9.36 13.35 6.23
N PRO A 640 10.63 13.19 5.82
CA PRO A 640 11.27 14.08 4.88
C PRO A 640 10.61 14.02 3.49
N SER A 641 10.73 15.09 2.70
CA SER A 641 10.21 15.10 1.33
C SER A 641 10.88 14.04 0.46
N ASP A 642 10.07 13.27 -0.26
CA ASP A 642 10.45 12.27 -1.27
C ASP A 642 10.84 12.91 -2.62
N VAL A 643 10.80 14.25 -2.69
CA VAL A 643 11.28 15.02 -3.86
C VAL A 643 12.77 15.37 -3.71
N SER A 644 13.26 15.58 -2.49
CA SER A 644 14.66 15.86 -2.15
C SER A 644 15.33 14.57 -1.61
N LEU A 645 15.61 13.63 -2.52
CA LEU A 645 16.00 12.26 -2.17
C LEU A 645 17.34 12.20 -1.43
N ALA A 646 18.36 12.95 -1.85
CA ALA A 646 19.65 12.91 -1.18
C ALA A 646 19.55 13.42 0.27
N CYS A 647 18.77 14.48 0.50
CA CYS A 647 18.51 15.00 1.84
C CYS A 647 17.69 14.01 2.68
N GLN A 648 16.67 13.38 2.09
CA GLN A 648 15.88 12.34 2.75
C GLN A 648 16.77 11.18 3.21
N ASP A 649 17.64 10.67 2.33
CA ASP A 649 18.52 9.54 2.62
C ASP A 649 19.49 9.84 3.76
N VAL A 650 20.08 11.05 3.77
CA VAL A 650 20.94 11.48 4.87
C VAL A 650 20.17 11.54 6.17
N LEU A 651 18.96 12.13 6.19
CA LEU A 651 18.13 12.21 7.40
C LEU A 651 17.70 10.82 7.92
N LEU A 652 17.34 9.89 7.03
CA LEU A 652 17.02 8.51 7.38
C LEU A 652 18.20 7.77 8.02
N ASP A 653 19.42 8.06 7.57
CA ASP A 653 20.64 7.46 8.09
C ASP A 653 21.06 8.07 9.44
N ILE A 654 21.02 9.40 9.59
CA ILE A 654 21.60 10.08 10.76
C ILE A 654 20.65 10.14 11.96
N ILE A 655 19.35 10.35 11.78
CA ILE A 655 18.40 10.51 12.90
C ILE A 655 18.47 9.29 13.86
N PRO A 656 18.42 8.03 13.38
CA PRO A 656 18.48 6.86 14.26
C PRO A 656 19.84 6.65 14.95
N LYS A 657 20.92 7.29 14.49
CA LYS A 657 22.26 7.16 15.10
C LYS A 657 22.42 8.03 16.34
N TYR A 658 21.76 9.18 16.39
CA TYR A 658 21.89 10.16 17.47
C TYR A 658 20.70 10.13 18.43
N MET A 659 19.49 10.10 17.87
CA MET A 659 18.24 10.32 18.60
C MET A 659 17.74 9.06 19.29
N ASP A 660 16.78 9.23 20.21
CA ASP A 660 16.04 8.11 20.82
C ASP A 660 15.28 7.32 19.74
N ARG A 661 15.76 6.10 19.45
CA ARG A 661 15.27 5.25 18.35
C ARG A 661 13.84 4.77 18.51
N ASP A 662 13.27 4.91 19.71
CA ASP A 662 11.89 4.49 19.96
C ASP A 662 10.93 5.67 19.92
N ALA A 663 11.36 6.84 20.45
CA ALA A 663 10.55 8.04 20.56
C ALA A 663 10.67 9.01 19.37
N ILE A 664 11.72 8.88 18.54
CA ILE A 664 11.97 9.74 17.38
C ILE A 664 12.29 8.86 16.19
N ARG A 665 11.36 8.78 15.23
CA ARG A 665 11.48 7.94 14.03
C ARG A 665 11.51 8.80 12.78
N CYS A 666 12.42 8.50 11.87
CA CYS A 666 12.43 9.04 10.51
C CYS A 666 11.93 7.95 9.56
N VAL A 667 11.01 8.28 8.65
CA VAL A 667 10.49 7.34 7.66
C VAL A 667 10.48 7.94 6.25
N SER A 668 10.74 7.09 5.26
CA SER A 668 10.45 7.42 3.86
C SER A 668 9.03 6.97 3.54
N ALA A 669 8.30 7.80 2.81
CA ALA A 669 6.93 7.52 2.40
C ALA A 669 6.64 8.25 1.09
N GLY A 670 6.10 7.56 0.08
CA GLY A 670 5.48 8.18 -1.07
C GLY A 670 4.00 8.46 -0.82
N PRO A 671 3.23 8.85 -1.85
CA PRO A 671 1.79 9.14 -1.70
C PRO A 671 0.98 7.98 -1.10
N GLN A 672 1.31 6.73 -1.45
CA GLN A 672 0.59 5.55 -0.98
C GLN A 672 0.89 5.25 0.50
N GLU A 673 2.16 5.32 0.91
CA GLU A 673 2.56 5.13 2.31
C GLU A 673 2.02 6.28 3.18
N MET A 674 1.96 7.50 2.64
CA MET A 674 1.36 8.63 3.34
C MET A 674 -0.12 8.42 3.65
N LYS A 675 -0.87 7.76 2.75
CA LYS A 675 -2.27 7.39 3.03
C LYS A 675 -2.36 6.49 4.26
N ASN A 676 -1.50 5.48 4.36
CA ASN A 676 -1.44 4.57 5.51
C ASN A 676 -0.99 5.29 6.78
N ILE A 677 0.06 6.11 6.70
CA ILE A 677 0.54 6.91 7.83
C ILE A 677 -0.60 7.77 8.38
N LEU A 678 -1.30 8.50 7.51
CA LEU A 678 -2.37 9.42 7.89
C LEU A 678 -3.65 8.72 8.42
N ASP A 679 -3.78 7.40 8.25
CA ASP A 679 -4.86 6.63 8.88
C ASP A 679 -4.58 6.33 10.37
N HIS A 680 -3.33 6.45 10.83
CA HIS A 680 -2.99 6.38 12.25
C HIS A 680 -3.44 7.60 13.04
N ARG A 681 -3.63 7.43 14.35
CA ARG A 681 -4.07 8.50 15.26
C ARG A 681 -2.87 9.26 15.81
N PHE A 682 -2.46 10.32 15.12
CA PHE A 682 -1.53 11.30 15.67
C PHE A 682 -2.25 12.26 16.62
N ASP A 683 -1.53 12.76 17.62
CA ASP A 683 -2.01 13.80 18.53
C ASP A 683 -1.71 15.22 18.01
N HIS A 684 -0.85 15.33 16.98
CA HIS A 684 -0.66 16.54 16.16
C HIS A 684 -0.08 16.18 14.79
N ILE A 685 -0.48 16.89 13.74
CA ILE A 685 0.17 16.79 12.42
C ILE A 685 0.71 18.16 12.00
N PHE A 686 2.02 18.24 11.81
CA PHE A 686 2.71 19.40 11.27
C PHE A 686 3.04 19.14 9.79
N TYR A 687 2.54 19.97 8.90
CA TYR A 687 2.75 19.83 7.46
C TYR A 687 3.24 21.14 6.86
N THR A 688 4.31 21.06 6.07
CA THR A 688 4.77 22.16 5.22
C THR A 688 4.67 21.75 3.75
N GLY A 689 4.03 22.57 2.92
CA GLY A 689 3.94 22.32 1.47
C GLY A 689 2.78 23.03 0.79
N SER A 690 2.20 22.43 -0.25
CA SER A 690 1.12 23.07 -1.02
C SER A 690 -0.24 22.96 -0.34
N ALA A 691 -1.11 23.95 -0.59
CA ALA A 691 -2.47 23.97 -0.07
C ALA A 691 -3.35 22.80 -0.56
N ASN A 692 -3.10 22.30 -1.78
CA ASN A 692 -3.84 21.16 -2.31
C ASN A 692 -3.58 19.88 -1.51
N VAL A 693 -2.33 19.61 -1.15
CA VAL A 693 -1.99 18.45 -0.30
C VAL A 693 -2.38 18.71 1.15
N ALA A 694 -2.30 19.95 1.64
CA ALA A 694 -2.75 20.33 2.98
C ALA A 694 -4.22 19.98 3.24
N LYS A 695 -5.10 20.18 2.24
CA LYS A 695 -6.51 19.79 2.34
C LYS A 695 -6.68 18.27 2.52
N ILE A 696 -5.82 17.46 1.89
CA ILE A 696 -5.82 16.00 2.05
C ILE A 696 -5.35 15.62 3.46
N VAL A 697 -4.24 16.22 3.92
CA VAL A 697 -3.72 16.00 5.28
C VAL A 697 -4.76 16.39 6.32
N TYR A 698 -5.40 17.54 6.16
CA TYR A 698 -6.38 18.03 7.11
C TYR A 698 -7.67 17.19 7.12
N ALA A 699 -8.12 16.71 5.95
CA ALA A 699 -9.23 15.77 5.86
C ALA A 699 -8.91 14.44 6.56
N ALA A 700 -7.67 13.95 6.50
CA ALA A 700 -7.26 12.76 7.22
C ALA A 700 -7.20 13.01 8.74
N ALA A 701 -6.64 14.15 9.17
CA ALA A 701 -6.60 14.57 10.57
C ALA A 701 -7.99 14.66 11.21
N ALA A 702 -8.99 15.13 10.44
CA ALA A 702 -10.36 15.27 10.89
C ALA A 702 -11.01 13.94 11.36
N LYS A 703 -10.59 12.80 10.79
CA LYS A 703 -11.07 11.47 11.20
C LYS A 703 -10.81 11.19 12.69
N HIS A 704 -9.72 11.73 13.22
CA HIS A 704 -9.26 11.52 14.60
C HIS A 704 -9.39 12.75 15.49
N LEU A 705 -9.98 13.84 14.96
CA LEU A 705 -9.99 15.17 15.58
C LEU A 705 -8.58 15.65 15.96
N THR A 706 -7.58 15.31 15.13
CA THR A 706 -6.18 15.65 15.37
C THR A 706 -5.96 17.13 15.02
N PRO A 707 -5.40 17.95 15.92
CA PRO A 707 -5.00 19.32 15.59
C PRO A 707 -3.87 19.32 14.56
N VAL A 708 -3.82 20.37 13.74
CA VAL A 708 -2.82 20.51 12.67
C VAL A 708 -2.11 21.86 12.73
N THR A 709 -0.86 21.87 12.28
CA THR A 709 -0.15 23.09 11.87
C THR A 709 0.16 22.95 10.39
N LEU A 710 -0.35 23.86 9.57
CA LEU A 710 -0.22 23.84 8.13
C LEU A 710 0.54 25.10 7.70
N GLU A 711 1.78 24.91 7.25
CA GLU A 711 2.66 25.96 6.72
C GLU A 711 2.64 25.91 5.19
N LEU A 712 1.88 26.79 4.54
CA LEU A 712 1.61 26.73 3.10
C LEU A 712 2.24 27.91 2.34
N GLY A 713 2.05 27.95 1.03
CA GLY A 713 2.52 29.04 0.18
C GLY A 713 1.48 30.12 -0.06
N GLY A 714 1.67 30.90 -1.11
CA GLY A 714 0.68 31.87 -1.58
C GLY A 714 1.25 32.91 -2.53
N GLN A 715 0.39 33.76 -3.07
CA GLN A 715 0.78 34.76 -4.07
C GLN A 715 1.07 36.12 -3.42
N GLY A 716 2.06 36.15 -2.52
CA GLY A 716 2.45 37.36 -1.79
C GLY A 716 2.97 38.48 -2.69
N PRO A 717 2.42 39.71 -2.61
CA PRO A 717 2.92 40.85 -3.38
C PRO A 717 4.12 41.53 -2.72
N ALA A 718 4.92 42.21 -3.53
CA ALA A 718 5.75 43.33 -3.12
C ALA A 718 5.16 44.65 -3.66
N ILE A 719 4.63 45.47 -2.76
CA ILE A 719 4.06 46.79 -3.07
C ILE A 719 5.18 47.83 -3.03
N VAL A 720 5.39 48.59 -4.09
CA VAL A 720 6.44 49.62 -4.19
C VAL A 720 5.82 50.97 -4.51
N THR A 721 5.88 51.90 -3.55
CA THR A 721 5.28 53.23 -3.68
C THR A 721 6.33 54.29 -4.03
N PRO A 722 5.93 55.50 -4.50
CA PRO A 722 6.87 56.57 -4.86
C PRO A 722 7.73 57.08 -3.71
N SER A 723 7.29 56.87 -2.45
CA SER A 723 8.05 57.28 -1.27
C SER A 723 9.24 56.36 -0.97
N ALA A 724 9.30 55.17 -1.58
CA ALA A 724 10.33 54.18 -1.31
C ALA A 724 11.72 54.57 -1.85
N ASN A 725 12.75 54.00 -1.25
CA ASN A 725 14.07 53.94 -1.89
C ASN A 725 14.05 52.86 -2.99
N ILE A 726 13.88 53.28 -4.25
CA ILE A 726 13.67 52.37 -5.38
C ILE A 726 14.86 51.44 -5.67
N ASP A 727 16.09 51.93 -5.59
CA ASP A 727 17.28 51.10 -5.82
C ASP A 727 17.43 50.05 -4.71
N LEU A 728 17.22 50.43 -3.45
CA LEU A 728 17.27 49.49 -2.33
C LEU A 728 16.10 48.49 -2.36
N ALA A 729 14.90 48.93 -2.72
CA ALA A 729 13.75 48.07 -2.92
C ALA A 729 14.03 47.02 -4.01
N ALA A 730 14.58 47.44 -5.15
CA ALA A 730 15.01 46.53 -6.20
C ALA A 730 16.05 45.52 -5.70
N LYS A 731 17.05 45.96 -4.92
CA LYS A 731 18.08 45.07 -4.36
C LYS A 731 17.48 43.99 -3.47
N HIS A 732 16.60 44.37 -2.54
CA HIS A 732 15.97 43.43 -1.60
C HIS A 732 15.04 42.45 -2.30
N ILE A 733 14.20 42.95 -3.24
CA ILE A 733 13.30 42.09 -4.02
C ILE A 733 14.10 41.14 -4.93
N ALA A 734 15.13 41.63 -5.64
CA ALA A 734 15.99 40.81 -6.47
C ALA A 734 16.72 39.75 -5.63
N GLY A 735 17.27 40.12 -4.47
CA GLY A 735 17.95 39.19 -3.56
C GLY A 735 17.02 38.09 -3.07
N ALA A 736 15.81 38.44 -2.63
CA ALA A 736 14.81 37.47 -2.23
C ALA A 736 14.41 36.54 -3.38
N LYS A 737 14.21 37.07 -4.59
CA LYS A 737 13.85 36.29 -5.77
C LYS A 737 14.97 35.37 -6.26
N TYR A 738 16.22 35.80 -6.09
CA TYR A 738 17.41 35.06 -6.49
C TYR A 738 17.71 33.88 -5.55
N ALA A 739 17.51 34.07 -4.23
CA ALA A 739 17.71 33.03 -3.23
C ALA A 739 16.93 31.75 -3.59
N LEU A 740 17.60 30.59 -3.54
CA LEU A 740 16.99 29.29 -3.85
C LEU A 740 16.31 29.21 -5.23
N ALA A 741 16.74 30.04 -6.19
CA ALA A 741 16.10 30.20 -7.50
C ALA A 741 14.59 30.51 -7.39
N GLY A 742 14.19 31.27 -6.36
CA GLY A 742 12.81 31.68 -6.13
C GLY A 742 11.91 30.62 -5.49
N GLN A 743 12.44 29.44 -5.13
CA GLN A 743 11.70 28.31 -4.55
C GLN A 743 11.51 28.46 -3.03
N VAL A 744 10.88 29.56 -2.60
CA VAL A 744 10.69 29.90 -1.17
C VAL A 744 9.24 30.33 -0.95
N CYS A 745 8.57 29.81 0.09
CA CYS A 745 7.15 30.09 0.37
C CYS A 745 6.87 31.56 0.73
N VAL A 746 7.86 32.24 1.30
CA VAL A 746 7.82 33.69 1.59
C VAL A 746 8.44 34.52 0.47
N ASN A 747 8.65 33.98 -0.74
CA ASN A 747 9.17 34.80 -1.83
C ASN A 747 8.14 35.86 -2.30
N ALA A 748 8.61 36.96 -2.89
CA ALA A 748 7.72 37.88 -3.59
C ALA A 748 7.21 37.21 -4.87
N ASN A 749 5.92 36.89 -4.94
CA ASN A 749 5.33 36.27 -6.12
C ASN A 749 5.30 37.27 -7.29
N HIS A 750 4.86 38.49 -7.03
CA HIS A 750 4.72 39.57 -8.02
C HIS A 750 4.95 40.94 -7.39
N ILE A 751 5.19 41.95 -8.23
CA ILE A 751 5.35 43.35 -7.81
C ILE A 751 4.13 44.15 -8.22
N LEU A 752 3.60 44.95 -7.29
CA LEU A 752 2.64 46.02 -7.54
C LEU A 752 3.38 47.34 -7.37
N VAL A 753 3.64 48.05 -8.46
CA VAL A 753 4.47 49.27 -8.43
C VAL A 753 3.70 50.47 -8.96
N HIS A 754 3.91 51.62 -8.31
CA HIS A 754 3.35 52.88 -8.79
C HIS A 754 3.97 53.25 -10.16
N PRO A 755 3.18 53.61 -11.17
CA PRO A 755 3.69 53.84 -12.54
C PRO A 755 4.84 54.85 -12.63
N SER A 756 4.86 55.87 -11.77
CA SER A 756 5.91 56.90 -11.75
C SER A 756 7.31 56.38 -11.38
N VAL A 757 7.42 55.20 -10.75
CA VAL A 757 8.69 54.61 -10.33
C VAL A 757 8.98 53.25 -10.96
N ARG A 758 8.07 52.72 -11.79
CA ARG A 758 8.20 51.41 -12.44
C ARG A 758 9.52 51.29 -13.22
N ASP A 759 9.80 52.23 -14.12
CA ASP A 759 10.96 52.10 -15.02
C ASP A 759 12.29 52.16 -14.27
N ALA A 760 12.36 53.00 -13.22
CA ALA A 760 13.52 53.07 -12.32
C ALA A 760 13.70 51.77 -11.51
N LEU A 761 12.60 51.16 -11.06
CA LEU A 761 12.62 49.88 -10.37
C LEU A 761 13.10 48.77 -11.30
N VAL A 762 12.55 48.67 -12.52
CA VAL A 762 12.94 47.66 -13.52
C VAL A 762 14.43 47.76 -13.88
N ALA A 763 14.92 48.98 -14.13
CA ALA A 763 16.35 49.19 -14.41
C ALA A 763 17.24 48.73 -13.24
N SER A 764 16.82 49.00 -12.00
CA SER A 764 17.56 48.59 -10.81
C SER A 764 17.49 47.06 -10.58
N LEU A 765 16.35 46.43 -10.85
CA LEU A 765 16.21 44.97 -10.78
C LEU A 765 17.12 44.27 -11.79
N ILE A 766 17.21 44.78 -13.02
CA ILE A 766 18.13 44.29 -14.06
C ILE A 766 19.58 44.40 -13.57
N LYS A 767 19.97 45.58 -13.08
CA LYS A 767 21.32 45.83 -12.52
C LYS A 767 21.68 44.79 -11.47
N TYR A 768 20.79 44.53 -10.50
CA TYR A 768 21.09 43.58 -9.42
C TYR A 768 21.07 42.12 -9.88
N PHE A 769 20.20 41.71 -10.80
CA PHE A 769 20.28 40.35 -11.36
C PHE A 769 21.53 40.13 -12.19
N ASP A 770 21.99 41.13 -12.95
CA ASP A 770 23.26 41.07 -13.66
C ASP A 770 24.44 40.99 -12.66
N GLU A 771 24.42 41.80 -11.59
CA GLU A 771 25.42 41.77 -10.51
C GLU A 771 25.50 40.39 -9.83
N PHE A 772 24.36 39.80 -9.46
CA PHE A 772 24.32 38.51 -8.76
C PHE A 772 24.69 37.32 -9.66
N SER A 773 24.35 37.39 -10.96
CA SER A 773 24.56 36.30 -11.91
C SER A 773 25.89 36.39 -12.66
N GLY A 774 26.54 37.55 -12.67
CA GLY A 774 27.63 37.84 -13.61
C GLY A 774 27.12 38.06 -15.05
N GLY A 775 25.90 38.59 -15.19
CA GLY A 775 25.21 38.83 -16.46
C GLY A 775 24.12 37.80 -16.81
N LYS A 776 23.10 38.23 -17.56
CA LYS A 776 21.96 37.36 -17.99
C LYS A 776 22.32 36.08 -18.77
N ASN A 777 23.46 36.09 -19.45
CA ASN A 777 23.96 34.96 -20.25
C ASN A 777 24.96 34.07 -19.47
N THR A 778 25.02 34.21 -18.15
CA THR A 778 25.91 33.44 -17.29
C THR A 778 25.11 32.44 -16.46
N LYS A 779 25.59 31.20 -16.41
CA LYS A 779 25.11 30.20 -15.45
C LYS A 779 26.00 30.27 -14.22
N ALA A 780 25.59 31.01 -13.20
CA ALA A 780 26.37 31.14 -11.98
C ALA A 780 26.43 29.80 -11.22
N ASP A 781 27.62 29.34 -10.87
CA ASP A 781 27.83 28.05 -10.19
C ASP A 781 27.21 28.02 -8.78
N HIS A 782 27.08 29.19 -8.13
CA HIS A 782 26.44 29.35 -6.83
C HIS A 782 24.91 29.44 -6.88
N TYR A 783 24.29 29.39 -8.07
CA TYR A 783 22.85 29.50 -8.22
C TYR A 783 22.15 28.14 -8.17
N CYS A 784 21.07 28.04 -7.40
CA CYS A 784 20.26 26.83 -7.31
C CYS A 784 19.67 26.42 -8.67
N LYS A 785 19.38 25.13 -8.82
CA LYS A 785 18.56 24.60 -9.91
C LYS A 785 17.09 24.50 -9.48
N ILE A 786 16.19 24.40 -10.45
CA ILE A 786 14.82 23.98 -10.20
C ILE A 786 14.83 22.50 -9.79
N ILE A 787 14.07 22.14 -8.74
CA ILE A 787 14.17 20.83 -8.09
C ILE A 787 14.03 19.64 -9.04
N ASN A 788 13.18 19.74 -10.07
CA ASN A 788 12.98 18.69 -11.05
C ASN A 788 12.46 19.23 -12.40
N GLU A 789 12.45 18.37 -13.42
CA GLU A 789 11.98 18.74 -14.76
C GLU A 789 10.50 19.15 -14.78
N ARG A 790 9.65 18.50 -13.96
CA ARG A 790 8.23 18.84 -13.87
C ARG A 790 8.02 20.30 -13.44
N ASN A 791 8.74 20.77 -12.44
CA ASN A 791 8.66 22.15 -11.97
C ASN A 791 9.28 23.13 -12.98
N PHE A 792 10.35 22.71 -13.68
CA PHE A 792 10.93 23.50 -14.76
C PHE A 792 9.92 23.71 -15.89
N ASP A 793 9.31 22.62 -16.38
CA ASP A 793 8.35 22.63 -17.48
C ASP A 793 7.08 23.44 -17.11
N ARG A 794 6.65 23.37 -15.83
CA ARG A 794 5.57 24.21 -15.30
C ARG A 794 5.89 25.70 -15.42
N LEU A 795 7.06 26.12 -14.94
CA LEU A 795 7.51 27.52 -15.03
C LEU A 795 7.64 27.98 -16.48
N GLU A 796 8.21 27.14 -17.35
CA GLU A 796 8.34 27.45 -18.77
C GLU A 796 6.97 27.57 -19.46
N SER A 797 6.01 26.71 -19.10
CA SER A 797 4.63 26.78 -19.59
C SER A 797 3.92 28.05 -19.14
N LEU A 798 4.04 28.44 -17.86
CA LEU A 798 3.46 29.69 -17.34
C LEU A 798 4.03 30.90 -18.08
N LEU A 799 5.35 30.94 -18.27
CA LEU A 799 6.02 32.03 -18.97
C LEU A 799 5.60 32.12 -20.44
N LYS A 800 5.49 30.99 -21.15
CA LYS A 800 5.04 30.94 -22.56
C LYS A 800 3.59 31.41 -22.75
N ARG A 801 2.74 31.19 -21.75
CA ARG A 801 1.33 31.60 -21.76
C ARG A 801 1.10 33.03 -21.26
N SER A 802 2.13 33.69 -20.75
CA SER A 802 2.02 35.07 -20.29
C SER A 802 1.75 36.00 -21.47
N SER A 803 0.89 36.99 -21.24
CA SER A 803 0.66 38.11 -22.16
C SER A 803 1.57 39.31 -21.85
N GLY A 804 2.27 39.27 -20.72
CA GLY A 804 3.27 40.26 -20.33
C GLY A 804 4.53 40.24 -21.21
N LYS A 805 5.32 41.30 -21.11
CA LYS A 805 6.54 41.50 -21.90
C LYS A 805 7.79 41.14 -21.09
N ILE A 806 8.58 40.19 -21.58
CA ILE A 806 9.89 39.85 -20.98
C ILE A 806 10.88 40.99 -21.26
N VAL A 807 11.42 41.60 -20.19
CA VAL A 807 12.43 42.70 -20.28
C VAL A 807 13.80 42.28 -19.77
N TYR A 808 13.87 41.19 -19.01
CA TYR A 808 15.11 40.54 -18.61
C TYR A 808 14.90 39.03 -18.69
N GLU A 809 15.78 38.34 -19.41
CA GLU A 809 15.66 36.92 -19.70
C GLU A 809 16.99 36.23 -19.40
N GLY A 810 17.05 35.54 -18.26
CA GLY A 810 18.17 34.66 -17.94
C GLY A 810 18.13 33.36 -18.73
N ILE A 811 19.26 32.63 -18.74
CA ILE A 811 19.35 31.32 -19.39
C ILE A 811 18.29 30.36 -18.82
N ARG A 812 17.61 29.63 -19.70
CA ARG A 812 16.75 28.50 -19.36
C ARG A 812 17.31 27.23 -20.00
N ASP A 813 17.67 26.27 -19.18
CA ASP A 813 18.22 24.99 -19.62
C ASP A 813 17.54 23.86 -18.83
N ARG A 814 16.67 23.13 -19.53
CA ARG A 814 15.91 22.00 -18.99
C ARG A 814 16.81 20.86 -18.52
N GLN A 815 17.91 20.57 -19.23
CA GLN A 815 18.79 19.43 -18.93
C GLN A 815 19.51 19.63 -17.60
N THR A 816 19.98 20.85 -17.33
CA THR A 816 20.62 21.19 -16.05
C THR A 816 19.65 21.76 -15.02
N GLN A 817 18.35 21.83 -15.36
CA GLN A 817 17.28 22.44 -14.57
C GLN A 817 17.60 23.90 -14.16
N TYR A 818 18.44 24.58 -14.93
CA TYR A 818 18.82 25.96 -14.67
C TYR A 818 17.76 26.90 -15.23
N PHE A 819 17.09 27.66 -14.37
CA PHE A 819 16.12 28.68 -14.77
C PHE A 819 16.58 30.03 -14.24
N GLY A 820 17.13 30.87 -15.11
CA GLY A 820 17.68 32.17 -14.74
C GLY A 820 16.60 33.18 -14.37
N PRO A 821 16.95 34.23 -13.59
CA PRO A 821 16.02 35.29 -13.24
C PRO A 821 15.35 35.89 -14.49
N THR A 822 14.04 36.07 -14.43
CA THR A 822 13.25 36.58 -15.56
C THR A 822 12.30 37.68 -15.06
N ILE A 823 12.35 38.86 -15.69
CA ILE A 823 11.46 39.98 -15.37
C ILE A 823 10.42 40.11 -16.48
N VAL A 824 9.15 40.14 -16.09
CA VAL A 824 8.02 40.30 -17.01
C VAL A 824 7.22 41.53 -16.59
N VAL A 825 7.15 42.53 -17.46
CA VAL A 825 6.38 43.78 -17.23
C VAL A 825 5.06 43.75 -18.01
N ASP A 826 4.23 44.78 -17.80
CA ASP A 826 2.91 44.92 -18.41
C ASP A 826 1.94 43.76 -18.09
N VAL A 827 2.20 43.06 -16.98
CA VAL A 827 1.40 41.92 -16.51
C VAL A 827 0.03 42.41 -16.03
N LYS A 828 -1.02 41.70 -16.42
CA LYS A 828 -2.41 41.98 -16.02
C LYS A 828 -2.88 40.97 -14.99
N SER A 829 -3.95 41.29 -14.25
CA SER A 829 -4.45 40.46 -13.15
C SER A 829 -4.94 39.07 -13.57
N ASP A 830 -5.25 38.87 -14.86
CA ASP A 830 -5.68 37.61 -15.46
C ASP A 830 -4.55 36.86 -16.19
N ASP A 831 -3.30 37.33 -16.06
CA ASP A 831 -2.14 36.70 -16.70
C ASP A 831 -1.83 35.31 -16.13
N ALA A 832 -1.33 34.41 -16.98
CA ALA A 832 -0.95 33.06 -16.58
C ALA A 832 0.08 33.03 -15.44
N LEU A 833 0.98 34.02 -15.34
CA LEU A 833 1.96 34.11 -14.24
C LEU A 833 1.33 34.36 -12.86
N LEU A 834 0.06 34.78 -12.83
CA LEU A 834 -0.70 35.07 -11.61
C LEU A 834 -1.83 34.05 -11.39
N SER A 835 -1.89 32.96 -12.16
CA SER A 835 -2.91 31.92 -11.95
C SER A 835 -2.60 30.98 -10.77
N GLU A 836 -1.34 30.90 -10.36
CA GLU A 836 -0.87 30.09 -9.23
C GLU A 836 0.41 30.69 -8.61
N GLU A 837 0.86 30.12 -7.48
CA GLU A 837 2.15 30.46 -6.89
C GLU A 837 3.29 30.07 -7.85
N LEU A 838 4.18 31.03 -8.13
CA LEU A 838 5.26 30.83 -9.08
C LEU A 838 6.31 29.86 -8.55
N PHE A 839 6.73 30.02 -7.30
CA PHE A 839 7.76 29.17 -6.68
C PHE A 839 8.99 28.96 -7.59
N GLY A 840 9.47 30.06 -8.17
CA GLY A 840 10.52 30.09 -9.17
C GLY A 840 10.96 31.51 -9.51
N PRO A 841 11.98 31.68 -10.37
CA PRO A 841 12.70 32.93 -10.52
C PRO A 841 12.10 33.83 -11.61
N ILE A 842 10.77 33.82 -11.74
CA ILE A 842 10.01 34.71 -12.62
C ILE A 842 9.39 35.82 -11.78
N LEU A 843 9.62 37.08 -12.13
CA LEU A 843 9.17 38.26 -11.40
C LEU A 843 8.20 39.08 -12.28
N PRO A 844 6.88 38.84 -12.17
CA PRO A 844 5.85 39.63 -12.83
C PRO A 844 5.72 41.00 -12.15
N ILE A 845 5.57 42.05 -12.95
CA ILE A 845 5.43 43.44 -12.51
C ILE A 845 4.14 44.03 -13.08
N MET A 846 3.29 44.52 -12.19
CA MET A 846 2.02 45.17 -12.50
C MET A 846 2.06 46.64 -12.08
N ASP A 847 1.50 47.49 -12.92
CA ASP A 847 1.26 48.89 -12.61
C ASP A 847 0.03 49.03 -11.70
N ALA A 848 0.22 49.63 -10.53
CA ALA A 848 -0.85 49.90 -9.58
C ALA A 848 -0.53 51.14 -8.73
N ASP A 849 -1.48 52.06 -8.60
CA ASP A 849 -1.44 53.02 -7.50
C ASP A 849 -1.67 52.32 -6.15
N PHE A 850 -1.47 53.05 -5.05
CA PHE A 850 -1.52 52.47 -3.72
C PHE A 850 -2.89 51.85 -3.38
N ASP A 851 -3.99 52.53 -3.73
CA ASP A 851 -5.35 52.06 -3.46
C ASP A 851 -5.68 50.81 -4.28
N SER A 852 -5.30 50.80 -5.55
CA SER A 852 -5.46 49.64 -6.44
C SER A 852 -4.60 48.46 -5.99
N ALA A 853 -3.39 48.72 -5.47
CA ALA A 853 -2.50 47.69 -4.93
C ALA A 853 -3.10 47.03 -3.68
N ILE A 854 -3.65 47.82 -2.75
CA ILE A 854 -4.40 47.28 -1.59
C ILE A 854 -5.63 46.50 -2.06
N SER A 855 -6.42 47.06 -2.96
CA SER A 855 -7.65 46.40 -3.46
C SER A 855 -7.35 45.07 -4.15
N TYR A 856 -6.30 45.01 -4.97
CA TYR A 856 -5.88 43.78 -5.63
C TYR A 856 -5.38 42.75 -4.62
N THR A 857 -4.53 43.16 -3.68
CA THR A 857 -4.04 42.27 -2.60
C THR A 857 -5.19 41.66 -1.80
N ARG A 858 -6.24 42.44 -1.50
CA ARG A 858 -7.44 41.98 -0.79
C ARG A 858 -8.33 41.03 -1.61
N SER A 859 -8.20 41.04 -2.94
CA SER A 859 -8.97 40.17 -3.82
C SER A 859 -8.37 38.76 -3.93
N LEU A 860 -7.12 38.59 -3.52
CA LEU A 860 -6.42 37.31 -3.49
C LEU A 860 -6.65 36.58 -2.16
N GLU A 861 -6.40 35.27 -2.19
CA GLU A 861 -6.23 34.49 -0.96
C GLU A 861 -5.07 35.04 -0.12
N TYR A 862 -5.21 34.98 1.21
CA TYR A 862 -4.21 35.55 2.11
C TYR A 862 -2.84 34.87 1.95
N PRO A 863 -1.79 35.62 1.55
CA PRO A 863 -0.47 35.05 1.32
C PRO A 863 0.28 34.81 2.64
N LEU A 864 1.31 33.96 2.59
CA LEU A 864 2.17 33.75 3.74
C LEU A 864 2.97 35.01 4.09
N ALA A 865 3.45 35.73 3.08
CA ALA A 865 4.22 36.95 3.22
C ALA A 865 3.65 38.09 2.38
N LEU A 866 3.68 39.31 2.91
CA LEU A 866 3.42 40.55 2.20
C LEU A 866 4.61 41.50 2.38
N TYR A 867 5.03 42.14 1.28
CA TYR A 867 6.11 43.12 1.30
C TYR A 867 5.62 44.49 0.86
N ALA A 868 6.11 45.53 1.54
CA ALA A 868 5.76 46.90 1.22
C ALA A 868 6.97 47.82 1.36
N PHE A 869 7.33 48.47 0.26
CA PHE A 869 8.41 49.45 0.20
C PHE A 869 7.76 50.83 0.17
N THR A 870 7.86 51.53 1.30
CA THR A 870 7.30 52.86 1.55
C THR A 870 7.91 53.48 2.81
N PHE A 871 8.08 54.80 2.80
CA PHE A 871 8.39 55.60 3.99
C PHE A 871 7.20 56.40 4.51
N ASP A 872 6.03 56.31 3.87
CA ASP A 872 4.80 56.94 4.34
C ASP A 872 4.14 56.09 5.43
N GLU A 873 4.05 56.64 6.65
CA GLU A 873 3.43 55.97 7.80
C GLU A 873 1.93 55.74 7.63
N SER A 874 1.25 56.56 6.83
CA SER A 874 -0.16 56.33 6.51
C SER A 874 -0.34 55.12 5.61
N GLU A 875 0.55 54.94 4.62
CA GLU A 875 0.55 53.75 3.75
C GLU A 875 0.83 52.48 4.56
N LYS A 876 1.83 52.50 5.47
CA LYS A 876 2.11 51.35 6.36
C LYS A 876 0.91 50.97 7.20
N ARG A 877 0.29 51.95 7.87
CA ARG A 877 -0.90 51.71 8.70
C ARG A 877 -2.03 51.11 7.89
N ARG A 878 -2.29 51.63 6.68
CA ARG A 878 -3.34 51.10 5.81
C ARG A 878 -3.06 49.65 5.40
N ILE A 879 -1.82 49.31 5.06
CA ILE A 879 -1.44 47.92 4.78
C ILE A 879 -1.71 47.03 5.99
N GLU A 880 -1.31 47.43 7.19
CA GLU A 880 -1.54 46.69 8.43
C GLU A 880 -3.04 46.50 8.75
N THR A 881 -3.87 47.50 8.46
CA THR A 881 -5.30 47.46 8.83
C THR A 881 -6.24 46.95 7.75
N GLU A 882 -5.85 47.05 6.47
CA GLU A 882 -6.70 46.74 5.33
C GLU A 882 -6.33 45.42 4.62
N THR A 883 -5.17 44.84 4.92
CA THR A 883 -4.72 43.56 4.34
C THR A 883 -4.52 42.48 5.41
N ALA A 884 -4.45 41.21 4.99
CA ALA A 884 -4.15 40.08 5.86
C ALA A 884 -3.12 39.16 5.20
N SER A 885 -2.14 38.70 5.98
CA SER A 885 -1.08 37.79 5.57
C SER A 885 -0.53 37.07 6.81
N GLY A 886 0.29 36.02 6.61
CA GLY A 886 1.01 35.37 7.70
C GLY A 886 1.99 36.33 8.41
N GLY A 887 2.70 37.13 7.63
CA GLY A 887 3.52 38.23 8.13
C GLY A 887 3.81 39.30 7.08
N VAL A 888 4.17 40.49 7.57
CA VAL A 888 4.51 41.65 6.74
C VAL A 888 5.93 42.12 7.01
N THR A 889 6.64 42.53 5.97
CA THR A 889 7.92 43.24 6.12
C THR A 889 7.91 44.54 5.32
N PHE A 890 8.28 45.63 6.00
CA PHE A 890 8.41 46.94 5.40
C PHE A 890 9.85 47.20 4.99
N ASN A 891 10.05 47.67 3.77
CA ASN A 891 11.34 48.07 3.18
C ASN A 891 12.40 46.96 3.09
N ASP A 892 11.99 45.70 3.21
CA ASP A 892 12.84 44.51 3.03
C ASP A 892 11.96 43.28 2.72
N CYS A 893 12.58 42.14 2.46
CA CYS A 893 11.92 40.86 2.25
C CYS A 893 12.38 39.82 3.29
N ILE A 894 11.57 38.79 3.54
CA ILE A 894 11.90 37.59 4.35
C ILE A 894 12.10 37.85 5.86
N LEU A 895 12.44 39.06 6.31
CA LEU A 895 12.88 39.33 7.68
C LEU A 895 11.89 38.94 8.78
N HIS A 896 10.57 39.08 8.56
CA HIS A 896 9.57 38.64 9.53
C HIS A 896 9.63 37.12 9.79
N ALA A 897 9.97 36.31 8.77
CA ALA A 897 10.14 34.87 8.90
C ALA A 897 11.46 34.48 9.59
N ALA A 898 12.44 35.39 9.62
CA ALA A 898 13.71 35.24 10.32
C ALA A 898 13.70 35.86 11.73
N ALA A 899 12.60 36.51 12.12
CA ALA A 899 12.47 37.17 13.41
C ALA A 899 12.45 36.13 14.54
N ARG A 900 13.53 36.08 15.32
CA ARG A 900 13.66 35.17 16.45
C ARG A 900 12.59 35.46 17.50
N ASP A 901 12.12 34.40 18.16
CA ASP A 901 11.11 34.46 19.23
C ASP A 901 9.74 35.06 18.82
N ALA A 902 9.50 35.24 17.52
CA ALA A 902 8.21 35.61 16.95
C ALA A 902 7.49 34.37 16.36
N PRO A 903 6.16 34.36 16.28
CA PRO A 903 5.44 33.27 15.62
C PRO A 903 5.60 33.40 14.10
N PHE A 904 5.91 32.29 13.45
CA PHE A 904 5.87 32.17 12.00
C PHE A 904 4.75 31.19 11.62
N GLY A 905 3.84 31.62 10.74
CA GLY A 905 2.69 30.84 10.31
C GLY A 905 1.80 31.59 9.32
N GLY A 906 0.98 30.86 8.58
CA GLY A 906 0.01 31.42 7.63
C GLY A 906 -1.38 31.70 8.22
N VAL A 907 -2.24 32.26 7.38
CA VAL A 907 -3.67 32.49 7.69
C VAL A 907 -4.51 32.17 6.46
N GLY A 908 -5.64 31.47 6.65
CA GLY A 908 -6.51 31.08 5.54
C GLY A 908 -5.81 30.10 4.59
N HIS A 909 -5.68 30.47 3.31
CA HIS A 909 -5.06 29.61 2.29
C HIS A 909 -3.56 29.37 2.51
N SER A 910 -2.85 30.34 3.11
CA SER A 910 -1.42 30.21 3.40
C SER A 910 -1.11 29.38 4.64
N GLY A 911 -2.13 28.98 5.40
CA GLY A 911 -1.93 28.07 6.52
C GLY A 911 -2.81 28.31 7.72
N MET A 912 -2.55 27.51 8.76
CA MET A 912 -3.12 27.67 10.09
C MET A 912 -2.16 27.14 11.16
N GLY A 913 -2.16 27.79 12.32
CA GLY A 913 -1.16 27.55 13.36
C GLY A 913 0.09 28.41 13.13
N SER A 914 1.03 28.33 14.07
CA SER A 914 2.33 29.00 13.96
C SER A 914 3.36 28.27 14.81
N TYR A 915 4.64 28.40 14.46
CA TYR A 915 5.74 27.83 15.21
C TYR A 915 6.92 28.81 15.32
N HIS A 916 8.10 28.30 15.69
CA HIS A 916 9.32 28.99 16.17
C HIS A 916 9.30 29.33 17.66
N GLY A 917 10.46 29.15 18.29
CA GLY A 917 10.71 29.42 19.71
C GLY A 917 9.59 28.91 20.63
N LYS A 918 9.12 29.79 21.53
CA LYS A 918 8.02 29.47 22.45
C LYS A 918 6.71 29.08 21.74
N TYR A 919 6.45 29.62 20.55
CA TYR A 919 5.22 29.35 19.80
C TYR A 919 5.24 27.94 19.21
N GLY A 920 6.41 27.45 18.79
CA GLY A 920 6.58 26.05 18.41
C GLY A 920 6.27 25.10 19.58
N ILE A 921 6.78 25.38 20.78
CA ILE A 921 6.45 24.56 21.97
C ILE A 921 4.94 24.57 22.24
N LEU A 922 4.29 25.74 22.11
CA LEU A 922 2.84 25.85 22.26
C LEU A 922 2.07 25.08 21.18
N ALA A 923 2.52 25.10 19.93
CA ALA A 923 1.90 24.35 18.84
C ALA A 923 1.88 22.84 19.09
N PHE A 924 2.88 22.32 19.79
CA PHE A 924 2.99 20.91 20.18
C PHE A 924 2.51 20.61 21.62
N SER A 925 1.90 21.59 22.30
CA SER A 925 1.38 21.44 23.67
C SER A 925 -0.12 21.75 23.74
N TYR A 926 -0.82 21.16 24.71
CA TYR A 926 -2.13 21.64 25.13
C TYR A 926 -2.05 22.31 26.51
N LEU A 927 -2.92 23.28 26.73
CA LEU A 927 -3.02 24.01 27.99
C LEU A 927 -4.01 23.31 28.92
N ARG A 928 -3.52 22.81 30.06
CA ARG A 928 -4.32 22.09 31.04
C ARG A 928 -4.46 22.88 32.34
N THR A 929 -5.70 23.22 32.69
CA THR A 929 -6.01 23.91 33.95
C THR A 929 -6.14 22.90 35.09
N TYR A 930 -5.41 23.14 36.17
CA TYR A 930 -5.52 22.43 37.44
C TYR A 930 -6.05 23.39 38.49
N THR A 931 -7.03 22.96 39.27
CA THR A 931 -7.57 23.70 40.41
C THR A 931 -7.89 22.71 41.53
N ASN A 932 -7.57 23.09 42.77
CA ASN A 932 -7.91 22.31 43.94
C ASN A 932 -9.32 22.65 44.42
N ALA A 933 -9.88 21.75 45.24
CA ALA A 933 -11.07 22.10 46.01
C ALA A 933 -10.79 23.35 46.86
N LEU A 934 -11.83 24.16 47.07
CA LEU A 934 -11.75 25.24 48.04
C LEU A 934 -11.40 24.65 49.42
N PRO A 935 -10.61 25.36 50.24
CA PRO A 935 -10.32 24.93 51.60
C PRO A 935 -11.60 24.54 52.37
N ALA A 936 -11.56 23.44 53.12
CA ALA A 936 -12.75 22.87 53.77
C ALA A 936 -13.48 23.86 54.71
N TRP A 937 -12.77 24.79 55.34
CA TRP A 937 -13.38 25.84 56.18
C TRP A 937 -14.28 26.78 55.36
N MET A 938 -14.04 26.91 54.06
CA MET A 938 -14.79 27.75 53.14
C MET A 938 -16.11 27.11 52.71
N GLU A 939 -16.25 25.78 52.86
CA GLU A 939 -17.42 24.99 52.45
C GLU A 939 -18.72 25.50 53.11
N ARG A 940 -18.62 25.96 54.36
CA ARG A 940 -19.75 26.56 55.09
C ARG A 940 -20.25 27.86 54.44
N PHE A 941 -19.35 28.63 53.82
CA PHE A 941 -19.68 29.91 53.19
C PHE A 941 -20.20 29.75 51.77
N VAL A 942 -19.90 28.62 51.12
CA VAL A 942 -20.39 28.28 49.77
C VAL A 942 -21.51 27.24 49.79
N SER A 943 -22.06 26.89 50.96
CA SER A 943 -23.06 25.81 51.10
C SER A 943 -24.35 26.05 50.29
N ALA A 944 -24.68 27.31 50.01
CA ALA A 944 -25.86 27.67 49.22
C ALA A 944 -25.74 27.31 47.71
N ARG A 945 -24.59 26.80 47.24
CA ARG A 945 -24.46 26.20 45.90
C ARG A 945 -25.11 24.83 45.78
N TYR A 946 -25.44 24.19 46.92
CA TYR A 946 -26.00 22.85 46.94
C TYR A 946 -27.53 22.87 47.02
N PRO A 947 -28.21 21.87 46.43
CA PRO A 947 -29.64 21.69 46.62
C PRO A 947 -30.03 21.49 48.11
N PRO A 948 -31.24 21.90 48.51
CA PRO A 948 -32.26 22.54 47.68
C PRO A 948 -31.94 24.01 47.41
N TYR A 949 -32.07 24.42 46.14
CA TYR A 949 -31.81 25.80 45.73
C TYR A 949 -32.93 26.72 46.23
N LYS A 950 -32.56 27.74 47.02
CA LYS A 950 -33.49 28.77 47.52
C LYS A 950 -33.22 30.11 46.84
N VAL A 951 -34.25 30.75 46.29
CA VAL A 951 -34.16 32.04 45.57
C VAL A 951 -33.53 33.15 46.43
N GLU A 952 -33.81 33.15 47.73
CA GLU A 952 -33.23 34.08 48.71
C GLU A 952 -31.70 34.02 48.80
N ASN A 953 -31.08 32.91 48.38
CA ASN A 953 -29.63 32.74 48.42
C ASN A 953 -28.91 33.20 47.13
N ILE A 954 -29.63 33.61 46.08
CA ILE A 954 -29.02 34.06 44.81
C ILE A 954 -28.05 35.23 45.06
N ALA A 955 -28.45 36.20 45.88
CA ALA A 955 -27.61 37.36 46.21
C ALA A 955 -26.31 36.99 46.96
N LYS A 956 -26.24 35.80 47.57
CA LYS A 956 -25.03 35.30 48.25
C LYS A 956 -24.00 34.70 47.29
N PHE A 957 -24.42 34.32 46.08
CA PHE A 957 -23.58 33.70 45.05
C PHE A 957 -23.31 34.59 43.84
N ALA A 958 -24.21 35.51 43.54
CA ALA A 958 -24.12 36.37 42.38
C ALA A 958 -24.44 37.82 42.76
N SER A 959 -23.40 38.62 42.99
CA SER A 959 -23.49 40.08 42.88
C SER A 959 -23.24 40.45 41.42
N ARG A 960 -24.26 40.94 40.71
CA ARG A 960 -24.07 41.45 39.35
C ARG A 960 -23.13 42.66 39.42
N ALA A 961 -21.97 42.57 38.76
CA ALA A 961 -21.14 43.75 38.57
C ALA A 961 -21.98 44.83 37.85
N PRO A 962 -22.01 46.08 38.34
CA PRO A 962 -22.75 47.13 37.66
C PRO A 962 -22.19 47.30 36.25
N ALA A 963 -23.07 47.44 35.25
CA ALA A 963 -22.62 47.72 33.89
C ALA A 963 -21.88 49.06 33.87
N SER A 964 -20.66 49.06 33.33
CA SER A 964 -19.89 50.28 33.09
C SER A 964 -20.36 51.03 31.84
N PHE A 965 -21.42 50.54 31.19
CA PHE A 965 -21.97 51.03 29.95
C PHE A 965 -23.50 51.12 30.05
N ASP A 966 -24.09 52.00 29.25
CA ASP A 966 -25.53 52.16 29.14
C ASP A 966 -26.17 51.09 28.25
N ARG A 967 -27.48 51.21 27.99
CA ARG A 967 -28.20 50.25 27.13
C ARG A 967 -27.85 50.35 25.65
N ASP A 968 -27.25 51.47 25.25
CA ASP A 968 -26.79 51.73 23.89
C ASP A 968 -25.32 51.33 23.69
N GLY A 969 -24.66 50.83 24.75
CA GLY A 969 -23.28 50.37 24.73
C GLY A 969 -22.23 51.46 24.96
N ASN A 970 -22.64 52.67 25.33
CA ASN A 970 -21.69 53.76 25.61
C ASN A 970 -21.13 53.63 27.01
N ASP A 971 -19.81 53.79 27.15
CA ASP A 971 -19.14 53.80 28.45
C ASP A 971 -19.66 54.96 29.33
N ILE A 972 -20.19 54.62 30.50
CA ILE A 972 -20.61 55.59 31.52
C ILE A 972 -19.37 55.99 32.30
N LYS A 973 -18.82 57.18 32.03
CA LYS A 973 -17.75 57.77 32.84
C LYS A 973 -18.23 57.98 34.28
N SER A 974 -17.95 57.04 35.17
CA SER A 974 -18.18 57.24 36.60
C SER A 974 -16.87 57.17 37.38
N GLY A 975 -16.60 58.21 38.16
CA GLY A 975 -15.49 58.30 39.13
C GLY A 975 -15.62 57.34 40.32
N ARG A 976 -16.09 56.10 40.09
CA ARG A 976 -16.33 55.06 41.10
C ARG A 976 -15.15 54.11 41.32
N ALA A 977 -14.06 54.25 40.58
CA ALA A 977 -12.85 53.47 40.83
C ALA A 977 -12.28 53.69 42.26
N LEU A 978 -12.54 54.87 42.85
CA LEU A 978 -12.04 55.24 44.18
C LEU A 978 -12.77 54.52 45.33
N THR A 979 -14.07 54.24 45.20
CA THR A 979 -14.86 53.59 46.27
C THR A 979 -14.63 52.09 46.37
N GLY A 980 -14.33 51.41 45.25
CA GLY A 980 -13.97 49.99 45.23
C GLY A 980 -12.61 49.70 45.91
N TYR A 981 -11.64 50.60 45.73
CA TYR A 981 -10.33 50.49 46.39
C TYR A 981 -10.41 50.65 47.91
N VAL A 982 -11.23 51.60 48.40
CA VAL A 982 -11.42 51.84 49.84
C VAL A 982 -12.14 50.66 50.52
N ALA A 983 -13.13 50.06 49.86
CA ALA A 983 -13.83 48.89 50.38
C ALA A 983 -12.95 47.61 50.40
N ALA A 984 -12.11 47.42 49.37
CA ALA A 984 -11.14 46.31 49.34
C ALA A 984 -10.06 46.46 50.41
N LEU A 985 -9.57 47.68 50.66
CA LEU A 985 -8.65 48.00 51.77
C LEU A 985 -9.28 47.70 53.14
N GLY A 986 -10.55 48.05 53.34
CA GLY A 986 -11.29 47.72 54.58
C GLY A 986 -11.46 46.21 54.81
N ALA A 987 -11.72 45.45 53.75
CA ALA A 987 -11.88 43.99 53.83
C ALA A 987 -10.55 43.27 54.11
N VAL A 988 -9.44 43.73 53.53
CA VAL A 988 -8.09 43.19 53.81
C VAL A 988 -7.66 43.53 55.24
N ALA A 989 -7.92 44.75 55.73
CA ALA A 989 -7.64 45.14 57.11
C ALA A 989 -8.45 44.31 58.14
N ALA A 990 -9.73 44.05 57.87
CA ALA A 990 -10.57 43.20 58.72
C ALA A 990 -10.13 41.73 58.69
N SER A 991 -9.69 41.23 57.54
CA SER A 991 -9.21 39.84 57.39
C SER A 991 -7.86 39.63 58.10
N ALA A 992 -6.98 40.62 58.08
CA ALA A 992 -5.71 40.60 58.82
C ALA A 992 -5.94 40.63 60.35
N TRP A 993 -6.95 41.36 60.82
CA TRP A 993 -7.32 41.43 62.24
C TRP A 993 -7.93 40.14 62.79
N VAL A 994 -8.66 39.39 61.95
CA VAL A 994 -9.32 38.12 62.34
C VAL A 994 -8.38 36.91 62.26
N LEU A 995 -7.37 36.93 61.39
CA LEU A 995 -6.49 35.77 61.13
C LEU A 995 -5.10 35.87 61.76
N GLY A 996 -4.69 37.03 62.29
CA GLY A 996 -3.40 37.22 62.92
C GLY A 996 -3.50 38.14 64.13
N GLY A 997 -3.17 37.62 65.31
CA GLY A 997 -2.92 38.45 66.49
C GLY A 997 -1.89 39.56 66.21
N PRO A 998 -1.73 40.53 67.13
CA PRO A 998 -1.10 41.84 66.89
C PRO A 998 0.30 41.84 66.24
N GLU A 999 1.02 40.71 66.20
CA GLU A 999 2.33 40.56 65.58
C GLU A 999 2.32 40.53 64.03
N ILE A 1000 1.21 40.16 63.36
CA ILE A 1000 1.12 40.15 61.88
C ILE A 1000 0.90 41.57 61.29
N SER A 1001 0.33 42.48 62.10
CA SER A 1001 0.07 43.87 61.74
C SER A 1001 1.36 44.65 61.39
N GLU A 1002 2.45 44.44 62.13
CA GLU A 1002 3.74 45.10 61.86
C GLU A 1002 4.39 44.63 60.55
N TYR A 1003 4.26 43.35 60.19
CA TYR A 1003 4.84 42.79 58.97
C TYR A 1003 4.12 43.29 57.71
N VAL A 1004 2.80 43.46 57.77
CA VAL A 1004 2.01 44.03 56.67
C VAL A 1004 2.29 45.52 56.53
N LEU A 1005 2.43 46.28 57.63
CA LEU A 1005 2.80 47.70 57.59
C LEU A 1005 4.23 47.95 57.08
N ALA A 1006 5.18 47.03 57.30
CA ALA A 1006 6.53 47.11 56.75
C ALA A 1006 6.60 46.91 55.22
N LEU A 1007 5.68 46.14 54.64
CA LEU A 1007 5.54 45.93 53.19
C LEU A 1007 5.02 47.17 52.44
N PHE A 1008 4.40 48.13 53.13
CA PHE A 1008 3.87 49.37 52.56
C PHE A 1008 4.78 50.59 52.71
N ARG A 1009 5.97 50.47 53.33
CA ARG A 1009 6.95 51.56 53.51
C ARG A 1009 8.13 51.53 52.53
N LYS A 1010 8.11 50.67 51.50
CA LYS A 1010 9.12 50.64 50.42
C LYS A 1010 8.50 50.93 49.06
#